data_AF-A0A368G563-F1
#
_entry.id   AF-A0A368G563-F1
#
_cell.length_a   1.000
_cell.length_b   1.000
_cell.length_c   1.000
_cell.angle_alpha   90.00
_cell.angle_beta   90.00
_cell.angle_gamma   90.00
#
_symmetry.space_group_name_H-M   'P 1'
#
loop_
_entity.id
_entity.type
_entity.pdbx_description
1 polymer ?
#
loop_
_entity_poly.entity_id
_entity_poly.type
_entity_poly.pdbx_seq_one_letter_code
_entity_poly.pdbx_strand_id
1 'polypeptide(L)'
;FSAIGTAQHNPTQFGVSADALRSLIATIATVEGQVMAGNGLRNCYEQSYNEIDDDKQFAARMRAVIVEMFNQWEKAAEGDIPDKHRLMVIIALFIFFHLHFPTKDTSLSKLVWKSHKKVLFALSLEIVAFHLVGDILWIPCEFLMRELPSIVNAVDKKSVQFIQNLRETFYVEHCDAMLEEAISHISAAEDWQFKMRAEMRRSDVRDAATSLVVAEMMLKGARIAGVMGDLLRNVLNSSVGPLRMSKAKAYKIFSVVENIKAISQTFADCRRVLLECCQMACQQWRCHSLHLIDKARLSARESEDACRAAAFHIAIQCLLGSESRLRLCICGVALEVAQYKQAMRRIDSSQLDALLSRLETLCKIDHIIERVTDCSFLLFHRDLLHIYWNTILDRIPTRQSTDCFSMAVSDCIRYTAKSRKPNQMKRFQEEMVESVKKGFLTPLCAAIENDLRVLSHQHLVVNERDKSPQENLDFYKRIMSEPEFRLHGLVLNARDFVSCNLQKTFYDLAAVTLHDRHAYSKMAMLAKQRYGLDLIDGMLPNCSIGQSLDVVKVMRSLGEFVSNFNYCLNQQLFIEKTSPNRSLRVLTAEHMADSMRTHGLGVLNTSVNVTYQLLRSKFAVFNQFLRDEHIHAQLQKDIRYFRENLEALKKLYPPKRAEHFNKAFSQLTSQEGEPTYMDRFRMLITQMGNALGFVRSMSSGAAAVASQMKAYDTIADDIVISESDGAFFLIHCKLLH
;
A
#
# COMPACT_ATOMS: atom_id res chain seq x y z
N PHE A 1 -29.42 -1.50 -29.73
CA PHE A 1 -30.72 -1.44 -30.42
C PHE A 1 -30.64 -0.85 -31.81
N SER A 2 -30.14 0.38 -32.02
CA SER A 2 -29.94 0.97 -33.36
C SER A 2 -29.17 0.05 -34.34
N ALA A 3 -28.05 -0.55 -33.90
CA ALA A 3 -27.25 -1.47 -34.72
C ALA A 3 -27.96 -2.80 -35.09
N ILE A 4 -28.97 -3.23 -34.31
CA ILE A 4 -29.72 -4.47 -34.56
C ILE A 4 -30.70 -4.27 -35.72
N GLY A 5 -31.34 -3.09 -35.80
CA GLY A 5 -32.20 -2.75 -36.94
C GLY A 5 -31.44 -2.72 -38.26
N THR A 6 -30.18 -2.27 -38.25
CA THR A 6 -29.30 -2.31 -39.42
C THR A 6 -28.90 -3.74 -39.82
N ALA A 7 -28.60 -4.60 -38.83
CA ALA A 7 -28.31 -6.01 -39.08
C ALA A 7 -29.53 -6.81 -39.57
N GLN A 8 -30.75 -6.39 -39.20
CA GLN A 8 -32.00 -7.01 -39.61
C GLN A 8 -32.29 -6.82 -41.11
N HIS A 9 -31.87 -5.68 -41.67
CA HIS A 9 -32.01 -5.39 -43.10
C HIS A 9 -30.97 -6.09 -43.99
N ASN A 10 -29.78 -6.44 -43.46
CA ASN A 10 -28.75 -7.15 -44.22
C ASN A 10 -27.88 -8.10 -43.35
N PRO A 11 -28.42 -9.27 -42.94
CA PRO A 11 -27.75 -10.18 -41.99
C PRO A 11 -26.43 -10.75 -42.51
N THR A 12 -26.34 -10.94 -43.84
CA THR A 12 -25.17 -11.49 -44.54
C THR A 12 -23.93 -10.62 -44.42
N GLN A 13 -24.09 -9.29 -44.26
CA GLN A 13 -22.96 -8.37 -44.05
C GLN A 13 -22.23 -8.60 -42.71
N PHE A 14 -22.91 -9.23 -41.74
CA PHE A 14 -22.39 -9.52 -40.41
C PHE A 14 -22.04 -11.00 -40.21
N GLY A 15 -22.13 -11.83 -41.25
CA GLY A 15 -21.82 -13.26 -41.19
C GLY A 15 -22.81 -14.09 -40.35
N VAL A 16 -24.05 -13.62 -40.18
CA VAL A 16 -25.08 -14.29 -39.35
C VAL A 16 -26.29 -14.64 -40.21
N SER A 17 -26.90 -15.81 -39.98
CA SER A 17 -28.13 -16.21 -40.66
C SER A 17 -29.35 -15.43 -40.14
N ALA A 18 -30.35 -15.21 -41.00
CA ALA A 18 -31.56 -14.47 -40.65
C ALA A 18 -32.34 -15.12 -39.49
N ASP A 19 -32.28 -16.45 -39.35
CA ASP A 19 -32.98 -17.17 -38.28
C ASP A 19 -32.25 -17.05 -36.93
N ALA A 20 -30.90 -17.08 -36.93
CA ALA A 20 -30.11 -16.83 -35.73
C ALA A 20 -30.30 -15.38 -35.23
N LEU A 21 -30.39 -14.43 -36.16
CA LEU A 21 -30.67 -13.03 -35.83
C LEU A 21 -32.10 -12.85 -35.27
N ARG A 22 -33.11 -13.52 -35.82
CA ARG A 22 -34.48 -13.53 -35.28
C ARG A 22 -34.54 -14.10 -33.88
N SER A 23 -33.86 -15.22 -33.62
CA SER A 23 -33.76 -15.80 -32.28
C SER A 23 -33.12 -14.82 -31.30
N LEU A 24 -32.01 -14.16 -31.69
CA LEU A 24 -31.34 -13.16 -30.88
C LEU A 24 -32.25 -11.97 -30.56
N ILE A 25 -33.01 -11.47 -31.53
CA ILE A 25 -33.96 -10.37 -31.34
C ILE A 25 -35.08 -10.78 -30.37
N ALA A 26 -35.64 -11.98 -30.52
CA ALA A 26 -36.66 -12.50 -29.61
C ALA A 26 -36.12 -12.65 -28.18
N THR A 27 -34.88 -13.14 -28.02
CA THR A 27 -34.22 -13.23 -26.71
C THR A 27 -33.98 -11.85 -26.12
N ILE A 28 -33.49 -10.88 -26.90
CA ILE A 28 -33.27 -9.50 -26.45
C ILE A 28 -34.59 -8.84 -26.04
N ALA A 29 -35.66 -8.99 -26.84
CA ALA A 29 -36.98 -8.47 -26.51
C ALA A 29 -37.55 -9.10 -25.24
N THR A 30 -37.26 -10.38 -25.00
CA THR A 30 -37.64 -11.09 -23.78
C THR A 30 -36.85 -10.59 -22.58
N VAL A 31 -35.53 -10.41 -22.70
CA VAL A 31 -34.68 -9.81 -21.65
C VAL A 31 -35.10 -8.36 -21.38
N GLU A 32 -35.44 -7.60 -22.41
CA GLU A 32 -35.95 -6.24 -22.26
C GLU A 32 -37.30 -6.23 -21.53
N GLY A 33 -38.26 -7.04 -21.98
CA GLY A 33 -39.59 -7.13 -21.39
C GLY A 33 -39.61 -7.68 -19.97
N GLN A 34 -38.73 -8.63 -19.64
CA GLN A 34 -38.69 -9.27 -18.32
C GLN A 34 -37.77 -8.55 -17.32
N VAL A 35 -36.63 -8.00 -17.78
CA VAL A 35 -35.59 -7.44 -16.89
C VAL A 35 -35.48 -5.93 -17.02
N MET A 36 -35.32 -5.39 -18.24
CA MET A 36 -35.02 -3.97 -18.43
C MET A 36 -36.25 -3.06 -18.23
N ALA A 37 -37.43 -3.54 -18.58
CA ALA A 37 -38.69 -2.84 -18.35
C ALA A 37 -39.18 -2.90 -16.89
N GLY A 38 -38.48 -3.65 -16.02
CA GLY A 38 -38.83 -3.77 -14.61
C GLY A 38 -40.10 -4.58 -14.33
N ASN A 39 -40.62 -5.32 -15.31
CA ASN A 39 -41.88 -6.08 -15.16
C ASN A 39 -41.76 -7.36 -14.33
N GLY A 40 -40.61 -7.64 -13.69
CA GLY A 40 -40.42 -8.87 -12.91
C GLY A 40 -41.49 -9.04 -11.82
N LEU A 41 -41.75 -7.99 -11.03
CA LEU A 41 -42.81 -8.02 -10.02
C LEU A 41 -44.20 -8.09 -10.66
N ARG A 42 -44.41 -7.36 -11.75
CA ARG A 42 -45.66 -7.34 -12.52
C ARG A 42 -46.06 -8.71 -13.03
N ASN A 43 -45.14 -9.40 -13.67
CA ASN A 43 -45.36 -10.75 -14.16
C ASN A 43 -45.70 -11.71 -13.00
N CYS A 44 -45.12 -11.52 -11.81
CA CYS A 44 -45.45 -12.36 -10.66
C CYS A 44 -46.89 -12.18 -10.20
N TYR A 45 -47.41 -10.94 -10.09
CA TYR A 45 -48.78 -10.71 -9.58
C TYR A 45 -49.87 -10.81 -10.66
N GLU A 46 -49.56 -10.64 -11.95
CA GLU A 46 -50.50 -10.83 -13.06
C GLU A 46 -50.59 -12.29 -13.53
N GLN A 47 -49.63 -13.13 -13.19
CA GLN A 47 -49.67 -14.57 -13.49
C GLN A 47 -50.78 -15.26 -12.68
N SER A 48 -51.51 -16.18 -13.34
CA SER A 48 -52.48 -17.06 -12.67
C SER A 48 -51.78 -18.23 -11.97
N TYR A 49 -52.20 -18.49 -10.73
CA TYR A 49 -51.78 -19.62 -9.90
C TYR A 49 -52.89 -20.65 -9.70
N ASN A 50 -53.91 -20.64 -10.56
CA ASN A 50 -55.04 -21.57 -10.58
C ASN A 50 -55.84 -21.55 -9.26
N GLU A 51 -55.80 -22.63 -8.48
CA GLU A 51 -56.60 -22.81 -7.26
C GLU A 51 -56.32 -21.76 -6.18
N ILE A 52 -55.15 -21.11 -6.23
CA ILE A 52 -54.73 -20.11 -5.24
C ILE A 52 -55.40 -18.76 -5.48
N ASP A 53 -55.74 -18.42 -6.73
CA ASP A 53 -56.20 -17.09 -7.13
C ASP A 53 -57.51 -16.71 -6.39
N ASP A 54 -58.38 -17.69 -6.13
CA ASP A 54 -59.69 -17.51 -5.48
C ASP A 54 -59.76 -18.00 -4.01
N ASP A 55 -58.67 -18.54 -3.45
CA ASP A 55 -58.68 -19.09 -2.08
C ASP A 55 -58.63 -17.96 -1.02
N LYS A 56 -59.82 -17.60 -0.51
CA LYS A 56 -59.99 -16.60 0.55
C LYS A 56 -59.31 -16.99 1.87
N GLN A 57 -59.22 -18.28 2.20
CA GLN A 57 -58.54 -18.73 3.42
C GLN A 57 -57.03 -18.60 3.29
N PHE A 58 -56.48 -18.91 2.11
CA PHE A 58 -55.09 -18.66 1.79
C PHE A 58 -54.77 -17.16 1.85
N ALA A 59 -55.57 -16.32 1.18
CA ALA A 59 -55.39 -14.87 1.20
C ALA A 59 -55.42 -14.30 2.63
N ALA A 60 -56.36 -14.75 3.48
CA ALA A 60 -56.43 -14.34 4.88
C ALA A 60 -55.19 -14.78 5.69
N ARG A 61 -54.70 -16.01 5.48
CA ARG A 61 -53.48 -16.52 6.12
C ARG A 61 -52.25 -15.74 5.65
N MET A 62 -52.12 -15.49 4.35
CA MET A 62 -51.03 -14.69 3.78
C MET A 62 -51.00 -13.28 4.38
N ARG A 63 -52.16 -12.61 4.50
CA ARG A 63 -52.28 -11.31 5.17
C ARG A 63 -51.78 -11.38 6.61
N ALA A 64 -52.21 -12.38 7.39
CA ALA A 64 -51.79 -12.54 8.77
C ALA A 64 -50.27 -12.73 8.90
N VAL A 65 -49.68 -13.55 8.01
CA VAL A 65 -48.23 -13.78 7.95
C VAL A 65 -47.47 -12.50 7.58
N ILE A 66 -47.93 -11.72 6.60
CA ILE A 66 -47.30 -10.44 6.22
C ILE A 66 -47.30 -9.47 7.42
N VAL A 67 -48.42 -9.34 8.12
CA VAL A 67 -48.52 -8.48 9.32
C VAL A 67 -47.59 -8.97 10.42
N GLU A 68 -47.54 -10.29 10.65
CA GLU A 68 -46.65 -10.86 11.65
C GLU A 68 -45.17 -10.62 11.30
N MET A 69 -44.77 -10.91 10.06
CA MET A 69 -43.42 -10.67 9.57
C MET A 69 -43.03 -9.20 9.70
N PHE A 70 -43.95 -8.28 9.38
CA PHE A 70 -43.72 -6.85 9.54
C PHE A 70 -43.56 -6.45 11.01
N ASN A 71 -44.43 -6.92 11.90
CA ASN A 71 -44.33 -6.63 13.33
C ASN A 71 -43.04 -7.20 13.97
N GLN A 72 -42.61 -8.39 13.54
CA GLN A 72 -41.33 -8.97 13.96
C GLN A 72 -40.16 -8.12 13.47
N TRP A 73 -40.22 -7.67 12.21
CA TRP A 73 -39.21 -6.79 11.64
C TRP A 73 -39.17 -5.43 12.34
N GLU A 74 -40.32 -4.81 12.65
CA GLU A 74 -40.41 -3.53 13.37
C GLU A 74 -39.79 -3.63 14.77
N LYS A 75 -40.09 -4.71 15.51
CA LYS A 75 -39.45 -4.98 16.81
C LYS A 75 -37.95 -5.18 16.71
N ALA A 76 -37.49 -5.88 15.67
CA ALA A 76 -36.06 -6.06 15.42
C ALA A 76 -35.39 -4.73 15.03
N ALA A 77 -36.07 -3.87 14.27
CA ALA A 77 -35.58 -2.54 13.90
C ALA A 77 -35.45 -1.61 15.11
N GLU A 78 -36.31 -1.74 16.13
CA GLU A 78 -36.24 -0.95 17.36
C GLU A 78 -35.04 -1.33 18.27
N GLY A 79 -34.49 -2.54 18.16
CA GLY A 79 -33.52 -3.07 19.12
C GLY A 79 -32.29 -3.79 18.56
N ASP A 80 -32.22 -4.03 17.24
CA ASP A 80 -31.19 -4.81 16.55
C ASP A 80 -30.87 -4.29 15.13
N ILE A 81 -29.99 -4.99 14.39
CA ILE A 81 -29.71 -4.71 12.97
C ILE A 81 -30.90 -5.23 12.15
N PRO A 82 -31.81 -4.38 11.66
CA PRO A 82 -32.92 -4.84 10.85
C PRO A 82 -32.40 -5.45 9.54
N ASP A 83 -32.86 -6.66 9.20
CA ASP A 83 -32.52 -7.26 7.92
C ASP A 83 -33.25 -6.52 6.79
N LYS A 84 -32.50 -5.72 6.04
CA LYS A 84 -32.99 -4.87 4.94
C LYS A 84 -33.65 -5.69 3.84
N HIS A 85 -33.07 -6.85 3.53
CA HIS A 85 -33.61 -7.78 2.53
C HIS A 85 -34.97 -8.33 3.00
N ARG A 86 -35.12 -8.56 4.31
CA ARG A 86 -36.39 -9.00 4.88
C ARG A 86 -37.48 -7.94 4.70
N LEU A 87 -37.18 -6.66 4.92
CA LEU A 87 -38.15 -5.59 4.67
C LEU A 87 -38.54 -5.50 3.18
N MET A 88 -37.57 -5.60 2.27
CA MET A 88 -37.86 -5.65 0.84
C MET A 88 -38.83 -6.79 0.49
N VAL A 89 -38.57 -7.98 1.04
CA VAL A 89 -39.45 -9.15 0.84
C VAL A 89 -40.85 -8.88 1.40
N ILE A 90 -40.95 -8.30 2.60
CA ILE A 90 -42.24 -7.97 3.22
C ILE A 90 -43.02 -6.97 2.34
N ILE A 91 -42.35 -5.92 1.84
CA ILE A 91 -42.99 -4.90 0.99
C ILE A 91 -43.38 -5.48 -0.38
N ALA A 92 -42.53 -6.31 -0.98
CA ALA A 92 -42.86 -7.00 -2.23
C ALA A 92 -44.04 -7.96 -2.07
N LEU A 93 -44.06 -8.75 -0.98
CA LEU A 93 -45.19 -9.64 -0.64
C LEU A 93 -46.47 -8.84 -0.37
N PHE A 94 -46.36 -7.67 0.25
CA PHE A 94 -47.49 -6.78 0.46
C PHE A 94 -48.07 -6.27 -0.87
N ILE A 95 -47.22 -5.79 -1.79
CA ILE A 95 -47.65 -5.33 -3.11
C ILE A 95 -48.29 -6.48 -3.90
N PHE A 96 -47.66 -7.65 -3.90
CA PHE A 96 -48.22 -8.86 -4.50
C PHE A 96 -49.60 -9.17 -3.93
N PHE A 97 -49.75 -9.20 -2.59
CA PHE A 97 -51.03 -9.47 -1.95
C PHE A 97 -52.11 -8.49 -2.38
N HIS A 98 -51.82 -7.18 -2.42
CA HIS A 98 -52.82 -6.16 -2.73
C HIS A 98 -53.23 -6.13 -4.21
N LEU A 99 -52.30 -6.42 -5.12
CA LEU A 99 -52.55 -6.43 -6.57
C LEU A 99 -53.15 -7.75 -7.06
N HIS A 100 -52.73 -8.88 -6.48
CA HIS A 100 -53.21 -10.21 -6.86
C HIS A 100 -54.52 -10.58 -6.15
N PHE A 101 -54.68 -10.23 -4.87
CA PHE A 101 -55.94 -10.39 -4.12
C PHE A 101 -56.59 -9.01 -3.94
N PRO A 102 -57.43 -8.55 -4.88
CA PRO A 102 -58.02 -7.23 -4.82
C PRO A 102 -58.88 -7.07 -3.55
N THR A 103 -58.40 -6.25 -2.62
CA THR A 103 -59.07 -5.96 -1.34
C THR A 103 -59.35 -4.47 -1.20
N LYS A 104 -60.54 -4.09 -0.72
CA LYS A 104 -60.88 -2.69 -0.37
C LYS A 104 -60.27 -2.24 0.97
N ASP A 105 -59.55 -3.11 1.66
CA ASP A 105 -59.02 -2.88 2.99
C ASP A 105 -57.75 -2.02 2.94
N THR A 106 -57.89 -0.74 3.27
CA THR A 106 -56.76 0.21 3.37
C THR A 106 -56.02 0.14 4.71
N SER A 107 -56.46 -0.70 5.66
CA SER A 107 -55.86 -0.77 7.00
C SER A 107 -54.41 -1.25 6.97
N LEU A 108 -54.09 -2.22 6.11
CA LEU A 108 -52.74 -2.74 5.94
C LEU A 108 -51.81 -1.70 5.28
N SER A 109 -52.30 -1.02 4.24
CA SER A 109 -51.57 0.05 3.57
C SER A 109 -51.27 1.21 4.53
N LYS A 110 -52.22 1.55 5.41
CA LYS A 110 -52.03 2.53 6.49
C LYS A 110 -51.08 2.04 7.58
N LEU A 111 -51.07 0.74 7.91
CA LEU A 111 -50.15 0.16 8.89
C LEU A 111 -48.71 0.25 8.38
N VAL A 112 -48.44 -0.27 7.18
CA VAL A 112 -47.11 -0.25 6.57
C VAL A 112 -46.60 1.21 6.43
N TRP A 113 -47.46 2.13 6.00
CA TRP A 113 -47.08 3.55 5.90
C TRP A 113 -46.90 4.26 7.24
N LYS A 114 -47.82 4.07 8.21
CA LYS A 114 -47.69 4.71 9.54
C LYS A 114 -46.47 4.20 10.29
N SER A 115 -46.19 2.90 10.22
CA SER A 115 -44.99 2.33 10.81
C SER A 115 -43.75 2.81 10.07
N HIS A 116 -43.77 3.00 8.75
CA HIS A 116 -42.67 3.69 8.07
C HIS A 116 -42.47 5.11 8.61
N LYS A 117 -43.54 5.88 8.91
CA LYS A 117 -43.43 7.19 9.56
C LYS A 117 -42.85 7.09 10.98
N LYS A 118 -43.31 6.12 11.77
CA LYS A 118 -42.77 5.86 13.12
C LYS A 118 -41.28 5.51 13.05
N VAL A 119 -40.89 4.63 12.13
CA VAL A 119 -39.52 4.18 11.92
C VAL A 119 -38.65 5.30 11.33
N LEU A 120 -39.19 6.14 10.44
CA LEU A 120 -38.50 7.28 9.82
C LEU A 120 -38.30 8.47 10.78
N PHE A 121 -39.15 8.62 11.80
CA PHE A 121 -39.06 9.71 12.78
C PHE A 121 -38.53 9.28 14.16
N ALA A 122 -38.65 8.01 14.55
CA ALA A 122 -38.27 7.51 15.88
C ALA A 122 -36.97 6.69 15.88
N LEU A 123 -36.57 6.11 14.75
CA LEU A 123 -35.28 5.46 14.59
C LEU A 123 -34.44 6.36 13.70
N SER A 124 -33.17 6.51 14.06
CA SER A 124 -32.16 7.34 13.40
C SER A 124 -32.23 7.26 11.87
N LEU A 125 -31.69 8.28 11.18
CA LEU A 125 -31.61 8.51 9.72
C LEU A 125 -31.31 7.29 8.80
N GLU A 126 -30.97 6.13 9.36
CA GLU A 126 -30.56 4.88 8.72
C GLU A 126 -31.63 4.18 7.87
N ILE A 127 -32.92 4.34 8.16
CA ILE A 127 -33.99 3.46 7.59
C ILE A 127 -34.70 4.09 6.37
N VAL A 128 -34.33 5.31 5.99
CA VAL A 128 -35.01 6.05 4.92
C VAL A 128 -34.73 5.47 3.53
N ALA A 129 -33.52 4.94 3.29
CA ALA A 129 -33.15 4.24 2.08
C ALA A 129 -32.16 3.12 2.38
N PHE A 130 -32.18 2.11 1.51
CA PHE A 130 -31.31 0.96 1.60
C PHE A 130 -30.44 0.85 0.37
N HIS A 131 -29.13 0.75 0.59
CA HIS A 131 -28.20 0.35 -0.45
C HIS A 131 -28.48 -1.09 -0.89
N LEU A 132 -28.78 -1.29 -2.18
CA LEU A 132 -28.96 -2.61 -2.76
C LEU A 132 -27.63 -3.16 -3.27
N VAL A 133 -27.21 -2.60 -4.41
CA VAL A 133 -26.02 -2.98 -5.15
C VAL A 133 -25.56 -1.75 -5.91
N GLY A 134 -24.26 -1.53 -5.97
CA GLY A 134 -23.71 -0.46 -6.79
C GLY A 134 -23.95 0.93 -6.21
N ASP A 135 -24.51 1.79 -7.03
CA ASP A 135 -24.95 3.14 -6.72
C ASP A 135 -26.46 3.21 -6.44
N ILE A 136 -27.14 2.06 -6.37
CA ILE A 136 -28.59 1.99 -6.25
C ILE A 136 -29.02 2.03 -4.78
N LEU A 137 -29.63 3.16 -4.42
CA LEU A 137 -30.45 3.29 -3.21
C LEU A 137 -31.92 2.94 -3.52
N TRP A 138 -32.46 2.01 -2.74
CA TRP A 138 -33.87 1.64 -2.75
C TRP A 138 -34.60 2.27 -1.57
N ILE A 139 -35.62 3.07 -1.88
CA ILE A 139 -36.46 3.74 -0.90
C ILE A 139 -37.80 2.99 -0.84
N PRO A 140 -38.14 2.37 0.30
CA PRO A 140 -39.36 1.59 0.48
C PRO A 140 -40.65 2.31 0.02
N CYS A 141 -40.84 3.56 0.46
CA CYS A 141 -42.02 4.34 0.13
C CYS A 141 -42.07 4.81 -1.33
N GLU A 142 -40.92 5.12 -1.92
CA GLU A 142 -40.81 5.47 -3.34
C GLU A 142 -41.26 4.28 -4.20
N PHE A 143 -40.77 3.09 -3.86
CA PHE A 143 -41.17 1.83 -4.51
C PHE A 143 -42.66 1.55 -4.33
N LEU A 144 -43.17 1.72 -3.11
CA LEU A 144 -44.59 1.51 -2.79
C LEU A 144 -45.52 2.45 -3.55
N MET A 145 -45.16 3.74 -3.65
CA MET A 145 -45.92 4.72 -4.42
C MET A 145 -45.93 4.43 -5.92
N ARG A 146 -44.82 3.89 -6.44
CA ARG A 146 -44.68 3.54 -7.85
C ARG A 146 -45.54 2.33 -8.22
N GLU A 147 -45.46 1.25 -7.45
CA GLU A 147 -46.18 0.00 -7.75
C GLU A 147 -47.66 0.04 -7.29
N LEU A 148 -47.98 0.86 -6.28
CA LEU A 148 -49.34 0.99 -5.76
C LEU A 148 -49.81 2.46 -5.71
N PRO A 149 -50.13 3.10 -6.85
CA PRO A 149 -50.51 4.51 -6.90
C PRO A 149 -51.73 4.88 -6.03
N SER A 150 -52.63 3.94 -5.79
CA SER A 150 -53.80 4.12 -4.92
C SER A 150 -53.43 4.47 -3.46
N ILE A 151 -52.21 4.11 -3.03
CA ILE A 151 -51.74 4.41 -1.67
C ILE A 151 -51.58 5.92 -1.42
N VAL A 152 -51.28 6.69 -2.46
CA VAL A 152 -51.12 8.15 -2.37
C VAL A 152 -52.40 8.82 -1.86
N ASN A 153 -53.57 8.25 -2.18
CA ASN A 153 -54.86 8.73 -1.73
C ASN A 153 -55.20 8.31 -0.28
N ALA A 154 -54.52 7.29 0.25
CA ALA A 154 -54.78 6.74 1.57
C ALA A 154 -53.93 7.40 2.69
N VAL A 155 -53.00 8.29 2.32
CA VAL A 155 -52.00 8.87 3.23
C VAL A 155 -51.88 10.41 3.12
N ASP A 156 -51.18 11.05 4.06
CA ASP A 156 -51.06 12.50 4.14
C ASP A 156 -50.16 13.09 3.02
N LYS A 157 -50.67 14.14 2.36
CA LYS A 157 -50.00 14.80 1.22
C LYS A 157 -48.60 15.33 1.54
N LYS A 158 -48.36 15.75 2.79
CA LYS A 158 -47.05 16.25 3.24
C LYS A 158 -46.00 15.14 3.21
N SER A 159 -46.33 13.94 3.69
CA SER A 159 -45.43 12.79 3.65
C SER A 159 -45.13 12.36 2.21
N VAL A 160 -46.12 12.42 1.32
CA VAL A 160 -45.93 12.12 -0.12
C VAL A 160 -44.94 13.09 -0.76
N GLN A 161 -45.12 14.40 -0.55
CA GLN A 161 -44.18 15.42 -1.05
C GLN A 161 -42.78 15.27 -0.45
N PHE A 162 -42.68 14.91 0.83
CA PHE A 162 -41.39 14.64 1.46
C PHE A 162 -40.66 13.47 0.80
N ILE A 163 -41.34 12.35 0.54
CA ILE A 163 -40.73 11.18 -0.13
C ILE A 163 -40.31 11.51 -1.57
N GLN A 164 -41.12 12.28 -2.30
CA GLN A 164 -40.78 12.71 -3.67
C GLN A 164 -39.52 13.58 -3.71
N ASN A 165 -39.32 14.44 -2.72
CA ASN A 165 -38.17 15.35 -2.67
C ASN A 165 -37.00 14.79 -1.83
N LEU A 166 -37.12 13.58 -1.28
CA LEU A 166 -36.20 13.02 -0.30
C LEU A 166 -34.73 13.00 -0.77
N ARG A 167 -34.49 12.64 -2.04
CA ARG A 167 -33.15 12.59 -2.63
C ARG A 167 -32.56 13.99 -2.85
N GLU A 168 -33.40 14.95 -3.22
CA GLU A 168 -32.96 16.30 -3.61
C GLU A 168 -32.80 17.24 -2.42
N THR A 169 -33.57 17.06 -1.34
CA THR A 169 -33.53 17.93 -0.16
C THR A 169 -32.98 17.20 1.06
N PHE A 170 -33.67 16.17 1.55
CA PHE A 170 -33.35 15.54 2.83
C PHE A 170 -31.94 14.95 2.87
N TYR A 171 -31.58 14.16 1.86
CA TYR A 171 -30.25 13.54 1.82
C TYR A 171 -29.12 14.54 1.65
N VAL A 172 -29.34 15.64 0.92
CA VAL A 172 -28.34 16.70 0.75
C VAL A 172 -28.13 17.45 2.07
N GLU A 173 -29.20 17.79 2.77
CA GLU A 173 -29.16 18.52 4.05
C GLU A 173 -28.59 17.68 5.20
N HIS A 174 -28.87 16.38 5.24
CA HIS A 174 -28.48 15.50 6.35
C HIS A 174 -27.22 14.68 6.05
N CYS A 175 -26.63 14.79 4.86
CA CYS A 175 -25.42 14.04 4.47
C CYS A 175 -24.28 14.20 5.49
N ASP A 176 -24.03 15.44 5.93
CA ASP A 176 -22.95 15.72 6.87
C ASP A 176 -23.29 15.20 8.28
N ALA A 177 -24.55 15.32 8.71
CA ALA A 177 -25.01 14.79 10.01
C ALA A 177 -24.89 13.25 10.07
N MET A 178 -25.26 12.55 9.00
CA MET A 178 -25.09 11.09 8.91
C MET A 178 -23.63 10.67 8.95
N LEU A 179 -22.74 11.46 8.35
CA LEU A 179 -21.31 11.21 8.41
C LEU A 179 -20.76 11.44 9.82
N GLU A 180 -21.17 12.52 10.52
CA GLU A 180 -20.79 12.72 11.92
C GLU A 180 -21.31 11.61 12.84
N GLU A 181 -22.52 11.11 12.60
CA GLU A 181 -23.07 9.95 13.31
C GLU A 181 -22.20 8.71 13.10
N ALA A 182 -21.81 8.41 11.85
CA ALA A 182 -20.90 7.29 11.55
C ALA A 182 -19.53 7.42 12.23
N ILE A 183 -19.00 8.64 12.34
CA ILE A 183 -17.74 8.92 13.04
C ILE A 183 -17.90 8.72 14.55
N SER A 184 -19.03 9.09 15.14
CA SER A 184 -19.28 8.93 16.58
C SER A 184 -19.15 7.47 17.03
N HIS A 185 -19.49 6.52 16.13
CA HIS A 185 -19.34 5.09 16.35
C HIS A 185 -17.90 4.57 16.32
N ILE A 186 -16.92 5.34 15.83
CA ILE A 186 -15.50 4.94 15.83
C ILE A 186 -15.02 4.70 17.27
N SER A 187 -15.35 5.59 18.20
CA SER A 187 -14.98 5.43 19.62
C SER A 187 -15.55 4.14 20.23
N ALA A 188 -16.79 3.80 19.88
CA ALA A 188 -17.44 2.56 20.30
C ALA A 188 -16.80 1.32 19.64
N ALA A 189 -16.35 1.43 18.39
CA ALA A 189 -15.61 0.38 17.69
C ALA A 189 -14.25 0.11 18.33
N GLU A 190 -13.51 1.15 18.69
CA GLU A 190 -12.20 1.04 19.35
C GLU A 190 -12.32 0.42 20.75
N ASP A 191 -13.27 0.88 21.57
CA ASP A 191 -13.57 0.29 22.88
C ASP A 191 -13.99 -1.18 22.76
N TRP A 192 -14.83 -1.50 21.76
CA TRP A 192 -15.22 -2.88 21.47
C TRP A 192 -14.01 -3.74 21.08
N GLN A 193 -13.15 -3.25 20.19
CA GLN A 193 -11.94 -3.98 19.77
C GLN A 193 -11.00 -4.25 20.95
N PHE A 194 -10.83 -3.27 21.84
CA PHE A 194 -10.01 -3.42 23.04
C PHE A 194 -10.59 -4.50 23.96
N LYS A 195 -11.89 -4.43 24.29
CA LYS A 195 -12.59 -5.41 25.11
C LYS A 195 -12.54 -6.81 24.51
N MET A 196 -12.77 -6.91 23.21
CA MET A 196 -12.73 -8.18 22.48
C MET A 196 -11.34 -8.81 22.58
N ARG A 197 -10.28 -8.06 22.24
CA ARG A 197 -8.90 -8.55 22.34
C ARG A 197 -8.50 -8.90 23.77
N ALA A 198 -8.96 -8.15 24.77
CA ALA A 198 -8.70 -8.44 26.18
C ALA A 198 -9.33 -9.79 26.60
N GLU A 199 -10.60 -10.01 26.24
CA GLU A 199 -11.30 -11.25 26.56
C GLU A 199 -10.70 -12.47 25.83
N MET A 200 -10.12 -12.26 24.64
CA MET A 200 -9.45 -13.32 23.90
C MET A 200 -8.08 -13.72 24.50
N ARG A 201 -7.41 -12.80 25.22
CA ARG A 201 -6.11 -13.08 25.88
C ARG A 201 -6.25 -13.86 27.19
N ARG A 202 -7.47 -14.05 27.71
CA ARG A 202 -7.70 -14.81 28.94
C ARG A 202 -7.37 -16.29 28.70
N SER A 203 -6.56 -16.86 29.60
CA SER A 203 -6.09 -18.25 29.52
C SER A 203 -7.03 -19.26 30.20
N ASP A 204 -8.02 -18.77 30.95
CA ASP A 204 -8.91 -19.63 31.74
C ASP A 204 -9.90 -20.38 30.84
N VAL A 205 -10.30 -21.59 31.29
CA VAL A 205 -11.37 -22.35 30.64
C VAL A 205 -12.66 -21.53 30.71
N ARG A 206 -13.26 -21.22 29.55
CA ARG A 206 -14.51 -20.47 29.49
C ARG A 206 -15.67 -21.37 29.89
N ASP A 207 -16.50 -20.87 30.79
CA ASP A 207 -17.79 -21.48 31.08
C ASP A 207 -18.86 -21.04 30.07
N ALA A 208 -20.07 -21.60 30.20
CA ALA A 208 -21.18 -21.27 29.31
C ALA A 208 -21.60 -19.79 29.43
N ALA A 209 -21.57 -19.22 30.63
CA ALA A 209 -21.93 -17.83 30.87
C ALA A 209 -20.97 -16.85 30.17
N THR A 210 -19.66 -17.08 30.28
CA THR A 210 -18.63 -16.29 29.59
C THR A 210 -18.77 -16.42 28.08
N SER A 211 -19.07 -17.63 27.59
CA SER A 211 -19.28 -17.87 26.15
C SER A 211 -20.48 -17.11 25.58
N LEU A 212 -21.57 -16.99 26.36
CA LEU A 212 -22.71 -16.13 25.98
C LEU A 212 -22.32 -14.66 25.90
N VAL A 213 -21.55 -14.15 26.86
CA VAL A 213 -21.08 -12.75 26.85
C VAL A 213 -20.23 -12.48 25.61
N VAL A 214 -19.34 -13.40 25.24
CA VAL A 214 -18.54 -13.29 24.01
C VAL A 214 -19.41 -13.32 22.76
N ALA A 215 -20.44 -14.18 22.71
CA ALA A 215 -21.38 -14.21 21.59
C ALA A 215 -22.18 -12.89 21.46
N GLU A 216 -22.60 -12.29 22.58
CA GLU A 216 -23.25 -10.98 22.58
C GLU A 216 -22.29 -9.85 22.17
N MET A 217 -21.02 -9.90 22.61
CA MET A 217 -19.98 -8.98 22.14
C MET A 217 -19.74 -9.11 20.63
N MET A 218 -19.76 -10.32 20.08
CA MET A 218 -19.62 -10.57 18.64
C MET A 218 -20.75 -9.90 17.86
N LEU A 219 -22.01 -10.07 18.30
CA LEU A 219 -23.17 -9.41 17.70
C LEU A 219 -23.08 -7.88 17.82
N LYS A 220 -22.60 -7.35 18.95
CA LYS A 220 -22.38 -5.91 19.13
C LYS A 220 -21.36 -5.36 18.13
N GLY A 221 -20.25 -6.07 17.90
CA GLY A 221 -19.25 -5.67 16.89
C GLY A 221 -19.82 -5.66 15.47
N ALA A 222 -20.61 -6.67 15.13
CA ALA A 222 -21.31 -6.73 13.84
C ALA A 222 -22.31 -5.58 13.68
N ARG A 223 -22.99 -5.18 14.76
CA ARG A 223 -23.92 -4.03 14.77
C ARG A 223 -23.21 -2.71 14.53
N ILE A 224 -22.10 -2.46 15.23
CA ILE A 224 -21.31 -1.23 15.04
C ILE A 224 -20.83 -1.13 13.58
N ALA A 225 -20.27 -2.21 13.03
CA ALA A 225 -19.83 -2.25 11.62
C ALA A 225 -21.00 -2.03 10.65
N GLY A 226 -22.16 -2.65 10.91
CA GLY A 226 -23.36 -2.51 10.10
C GLY A 226 -23.85 -1.07 10.02
N VAL A 227 -24.02 -0.42 11.19
CA VAL A 227 -24.43 1.00 11.31
C VAL A 227 -23.46 1.92 10.57
N MET A 228 -22.16 1.79 10.82
CA MET A 228 -21.14 2.60 10.13
C MET A 228 -21.16 2.39 8.61
N GLY A 229 -21.27 1.15 8.16
CA GLY A 229 -21.33 0.81 6.73
C GLY A 229 -22.58 1.32 6.05
N ASP A 230 -23.72 1.27 6.73
CA ASP A 230 -25.01 1.70 6.22
C ASP A 230 -25.10 3.23 6.08
N LEU A 231 -24.70 3.96 7.13
CA LEU A 231 -24.58 5.42 7.10
C LEU A 231 -23.64 5.86 5.98
N LEU A 232 -22.49 5.20 5.84
CA LEU A 232 -21.52 5.54 4.80
C LEU A 232 -22.06 5.28 3.38
N ARG A 233 -22.72 4.14 3.15
CA ARG A 233 -23.35 3.84 1.85
C ARG A 233 -24.43 4.86 1.50
N ASN A 234 -25.21 5.32 2.49
CA ASN A 234 -26.21 6.36 2.28
C ASN A 234 -25.59 7.72 1.98
N VAL A 235 -24.52 8.11 2.71
CA VAL A 235 -23.74 9.33 2.45
C VAL A 235 -23.19 9.33 1.03
N LEU A 236 -22.59 8.22 0.61
CA LEU A 236 -21.96 8.10 -0.71
C LEU A 236 -22.93 8.06 -1.88
N ASN A 237 -24.19 7.68 -1.67
CA ASN A 237 -25.20 7.59 -2.73
C ASN A 237 -26.32 8.64 -2.58
N SER A 238 -26.13 9.62 -1.71
CA SER A 238 -27.07 10.70 -1.41
C SER A 238 -27.39 11.58 -2.64
N SER A 239 -26.42 11.78 -3.54
CA SER A 239 -26.58 12.58 -4.75
C SER A 239 -26.57 11.72 -6.03
N VAL A 240 -27.45 12.02 -6.99
CA VAL A 240 -27.58 11.32 -8.29
C VAL A 240 -26.48 11.78 -9.29
N GLY A 241 -25.28 12.14 -8.81
CA GLY A 241 -24.22 12.71 -9.64
C GLY A 241 -22.82 12.51 -9.07
N PRO A 242 -21.77 12.98 -9.76
CA PRO A 242 -20.39 12.83 -9.30
C PRO A 242 -20.21 13.50 -7.93
N LEU A 243 -19.72 12.74 -6.94
CA LEU A 243 -19.54 13.26 -5.59
C LEU A 243 -18.51 14.38 -5.60
N ARG A 244 -18.97 15.58 -5.24
CA ARG A 244 -18.09 16.70 -4.90
C ARG A 244 -17.97 16.74 -3.38
N MET A 245 -16.76 16.53 -2.88
CA MET A 245 -16.48 16.59 -1.44
C MET A 245 -15.19 17.34 -1.14
N SER A 246 -15.14 17.95 0.05
CA SER A 246 -13.92 18.55 0.59
C SER A 246 -12.94 17.47 1.05
N LYS A 247 -11.65 17.82 1.14
CA LYS A 247 -10.62 16.91 1.70
C LYS A 247 -10.98 16.46 3.12
N ALA A 248 -11.51 17.36 3.95
CA ALA A 248 -11.93 17.04 5.32
C ALA A 248 -13.03 15.97 5.37
N LYS A 249 -14.02 16.06 4.46
CA LYS A 249 -15.08 15.05 4.34
C LYS A 249 -14.55 13.71 3.87
N ALA A 250 -13.62 13.70 2.91
CA ALA A 250 -12.96 12.48 2.44
C ALA A 250 -12.17 11.78 3.57
N TYR A 251 -11.45 12.55 4.40
CA TYR A 251 -10.67 11.98 5.50
C TYR A 251 -11.56 11.29 6.54
N LYS A 252 -12.69 11.92 6.87
CA LYS A 252 -13.72 11.33 7.73
C LYS A 252 -14.27 10.00 7.17
N ILE A 253 -14.59 9.97 5.87
CA ILE A 253 -15.03 8.74 5.18
C ILE A 253 -13.97 7.65 5.29
N PHE A 254 -12.69 7.99 5.06
CA PHE A 254 -11.60 7.01 5.16
C PHE A 254 -11.47 6.44 6.57
N SER A 255 -11.55 7.26 7.61
CA SER A 255 -11.50 6.79 9.00
C SER A 255 -12.63 5.80 9.33
N VAL A 256 -13.82 6.02 8.79
CA VAL A 256 -14.96 5.09 8.94
C VAL A 256 -14.68 3.76 8.23
N VAL A 257 -14.20 3.79 6.98
CA VAL A 257 -13.83 2.57 6.21
C VAL A 257 -12.74 1.78 6.93
N GLU A 258 -11.69 2.45 7.39
CA GLU A 258 -10.59 1.84 8.13
C GLU A 258 -11.07 1.13 9.39
N ASN A 259 -12.00 1.74 10.13
CA ASN A 259 -12.56 1.14 11.35
C ASN A 259 -13.51 -0.04 11.09
N ILE A 260 -14.33 0.01 10.03
CA ILE A 260 -15.13 -1.16 9.60
C ILE A 260 -14.19 -2.34 9.31
N LYS A 261 -13.05 -2.08 8.68
CA LYS A 261 -12.05 -3.11 8.38
C LYS A 261 -11.21 -3.52 9.59
N ALA A 262 -10.96 -2.63 10.55
CA ALA A 262 -10.35 -2.99 11.82
C ALA A 262 -11.24 -3.97 12.63
N ILE A 263 -12.57 -3.80 12.59
CA ILE A 263 -13.53 -4.76 13.15
C ILE A 263 -13.42 -6.12 12.42
N SER A 264 -13.39 -6.10 11.08
CA SER A 264 -13.21 -7.31 10.26
C SER A 264 -11.92 -8.07 10.61
N GLN A 265 -10.80 -7.35 10.72
CA GLN A 265 -9.51 -7.93 11.11
C GLN A 265 -9.58 -8.52 12.53
N THR A 266 -10.22 -7.83 13.47
CA THR A 266 -10.39 -8.33 14.84
C THR A 266 -11.19 -9.63 14.88
N PHE A 267 -12.26 -9.76 14.06
CA PHE A 267 -12.98 -11.02 13.92
C PHE A 267 -12.10 -12.14 13.33
N ALA A 268 -11.26 -11.83 12.34
CA ALA A 268 -10.34 -12.79 11.75
C ALA A 268 -9.29 -13.28 12.77
N ASP A 269 -8.67 -12.36 13.50
CA ASP A 269 -7.66 -12.65 14.54
C ASP A 269 -8.25 -13.54 15.66
N CYS A 270 -9.53 -13.32 15.99
CA CYS A 270 -10.22 -14.00 17.09
C CYS A 270 -11.07 -15.20 16.65
N ARG A 271 -11.01 -15.60 15.37
CA ARG A 271 -11.99 -16.52 14.75
C ARG A 271 -12.11 -17.86 15.47
N ARG A 272 -10.99 -18.46 15.86
CA ARG A 272 -10.98 -19.79 16.49
C ARG A 272 -11.78 -19.79 17.80
N VAL A 273 -11.50 -18.82 18.66
CA VAL A 273 -12.17 -18.68 19.96
C VAL A 273 -13.64 -18.33 19.79
N LEU A 274 -13.95 -17.46 18.83
CA LEU A 274 -15.34 -17.08 18.52
C LEU A 274 -16.19 -18.29 18.13
N LEU A 275 -15.64 -19.22 17.34
CA LEU A 275 -16.34 -20.45 16.96
C LEU A 275 -16.65 -21.33 18.17
N GLU A 276 -15.70 -21.49 19.09
CA GLU A 276 -15.88 -22.25 20.32
C GLU A 276 -16.97 -21.62 21.21
N CYS A 277 -16.93 -20.31 21.43
CA CYS A 277 -17.96 -19.60 22.20
C CYS A 277 -19.34 -19.67 21.54
N CYS A 278 -19.42 -19.56 20.22
CA CYS A 278 -20.68 -19.69 19.48
C CYS A 278 -21.28 -21.09 19.65
N GLN A 279 -20.45 -22.15 19.60
CA GLN A 279 -20.92 -23.53 19.80
C GLN A 279 -21.52 -23.72 21.20
N MET A 280 -20.87 -23.16 22.23
CA MET A 280 -21.38 -23.22 23.61
C MET A 280 -22.68 -22.41 23.78
N ALA A 281 -22.75 -21.21 23.21
CA ALA A 281 -23.97 -20.39 23.21
C ALA A 281 -25.15 -21.12 22.53
N CYS A 282 -24.90 -21.70 21.36
CA CYS A 282 -25.83 -22.54 20.62
C CYS A 282 -26.31 -23.73 21.46
N GLN A 283 -25.40 -24.45 22.12
CA GLN A 283 -25.77 -25.55 23.02
C GLN A 283 -26.69 -25.09 24.15
N GLN A 284 -26.39 -23.96 24.79
CA GLN A 284 -27.22 -23.44 25.88
C GLN A 284 -28.63 -23.06 25.41
N TRP A 285 -28.75 -22.34 24.29
CA TRP A 285 -30.06 -21.95 23.74
C TRP A 285 -30.86 -23.15 23.24
N ARG A 286 -30.20 -24.18 22.69
CA ARG A 286 -30.85 -25.46 22.36
C ARG A 286 -31.43 -26.14 23.60
N CYS A 287 -30.65 -26.26 24.68
CA CYS A 287 -31.13 -26.88 25.92
C CYS A 287 -32.39 -26.19 26.46
N HIS A 288 -32.43 -24.85 26.43
CA HIS A 288 -33.61 -24.09 26.86
C HIS A 288 -34.80 -24.28 25.92
N SER A 289 -34.56 -24.28 24.60
CA SER A 289 -35.59 -24.52 23.60
C SER A 289 -36.20 -25.91 23.72
N LEU A 290 -35.34 -26.93 23.92
CA LEU A 290 -35.74 -28.31 24.13
C LEU A 290 -36.61 -28.47 25.38
N HIS A 291 -36.27 -27.79 26.48
CA HIS A 291 -37.07 -27.84 27.70
C HIS A 291 -38.49 -27.27 27.49
N LEU A 292 -38.61 -26.12 26.81
CA LEU A 292 -39.91 -25.51 26.51
C LEU A 292 -40.77 -26.39 25.59
N ILE A 293 -40.16 -26.97 24.56
CA ILE A 293 -40.85 -27.85 23.61
C ILE A 293 -41.26 -29.17 24.29
N ASP A 294 -40.41 -29.74 25.13
CA ASP A 294 -40.73 -30.99 25.82
C ASP A 294 -41.87 -30.83 26.83
N LYS A 295 -41.90 -29.71 27.56
CA LYS A 295 -43.04 -29.36 28.43
C LYS A 295 -44.35 -29.29 27.64
N ALA A 296 -44.34 -28.67 26.46
CA ALA A 296 -45.52 -28.60 25.58
C ALA A 296 -45.89 -29.98 25.00
N ARG A 297 -44.90 -30.82 24.67
CA ARG A 297 -45.10 -32.20 24.22
C ARG A 297 -45.79 -33.04 25.29
N LEU A 298 -45.36 -32.93 26.54
CA LEU A 298 -45.96 -33.66 27.66
C LEU A 298 -47.41 -33.23 27.88
N SER A 299 -47.70 -31.92 27.88
CA SER A 299 -49.07 -31.41 27.99
C SER A 299 -49.97 -31.87 26.82
N ALA A 300 -49.43 -31.95 25.60
CA ALA A 300 -50.17 -32.48 24.45
C ALA A 300 -50.47 -33.98 24.59
N ARG A 301 -49.55 -34.77 25.18
CA ARG A 301 -49.77 -36.19 25.49
C ARG A 301 -50.83 -36.39 26.55
N GLU A 302 -50.82 -35.57 27.61
CA GLU A 302 -51.84 -35.58 28.67
C GLU A 302 -53.24 -35.21 28.13
N SER A 303 -53.29 -34.40 27.07
CA SER A 303 -54.53 -34.02 26.37
C SER A 303 -54.93 -34.99 25.25
N GLU A 304 -54.25 -36.14 25.13
CA GLU A 304 -54.45 -37.16 24.08
C GLU A 304 -54.31 -36.67 22.61
N ASP A 305 -53.68 -35.52 22.38
CA ASP A 305 -53.44 -34.99 21.03
C ASP A 305 -52.16 -35.60 20.41
N ALA A 306 -52.31 -36.81 19.86
CA ALA A 306 -51.20 -37.57 19.29
C ALA A 306 -50.48 -36.84 18.14
N CYS A 307 -51.23 -36.12 17.30
CA CYS A 307 -50.68 -35.36 16.18
C CYS A 307 -49.78 -34.21 16.66
N ARG A 308 -50.25 -33.43 17.64
CA ARG A 308 -49.47 -32.33 18.22
C ARG A 308 -48.24 -32.84 18.97
N ALA A 309 -48.39 -33.93 19.73
CA ALA A 309 -47.28 -34.56 20.44
C ALA A 309 -46.20 -35.11 19.48
N ALA A 310 -46.60 -35.68 18.34
CA ALA A 310 -45.68 -36.14 17.30
C ALA A 310 -44.94 -34.97 16.63
N ALA A 311 -45.64 -33.87 16.33
CA ALA A 311 -45.03 -32.67 15.76
C ALA A 311 -43.98 -32.05 16.70
N PHE A 312 -44.28 -31.93 17.99
CA PHE A 312 -43.27 -31.50 18.98
C PHE A 312 -42.10 -32.48 19.11
N HIS A 313 -42.34 -33.78 18.98
CA HIS A 313 -41.26 -34.76 18.98
C HIS A 313 -40.30 -34.57 17.78
N ILE A 314 -40.83 -34.29 16.59
CA ILE A 314 -40.01 -33.97 15.41
C ILE A 314 -39.16 -32.72 15.67
N ALA A 315 -39.74 -31.67 16.25
CA ALA A 315 -39.00 -30.46 16.62
C ALA A 315 -37.84 -30.76 17.60
N ILE A 316 -38.08 -31.60 18.61
CA ILE A 316 -37.05 -32.06 19.55
C ILE A 316 -35.92 -32.80 18.83
N GLN A 317 -36.24 -33.76 17.95
CA GLN A 317 -35.23 -34.51 17.19
C GLN A 317 -34.36 -33.60 16.32
N CYS A 318 -34.95 -32.54 15.75
CA CYS A 318 -34.20 -31.56 14.96
C CYS A 318 -33.18 -30.79 15.80
N LEU A 319 -33.55 -30.37 17.02
CA LEU A 319 -32.70 -29.60 17.92
C LEU A 319 -31.65 -30.45 18.67
N LEU A 320 -31.89 -31.75 18.84
CA LEU A 320 -30.94 -32.66 19.51
C LEU A 320 -29.64 -32.89 18.74
N GLY A 321 -29.65 -32.74 17.41
CA GLY A 321 -28.42 -32.90 16.63
C GLY A 321 -27.73 -31.58 16.26
N SER A 322 -26.86 -31.62 15.24
CA SER A 322 -26.06 -30.46 14.83
C SER A 322 -26.89 -29.28 14.36
N GLU A 323 -26.51 -28.08 14.78
CA GLU A 323 -27.06 -26.80 14.32
C GLU A 323 -26.91 -26.69 12.80
N SER A 324 -28.04 -26.72 12.08
CA SER A 324 -28.05 -26.48 10.64
C SER A 324 -29.32 -25.75 10.27
N ARG A 325 -29.22 -24.88 9.27
CA ARG A 325 -30.36 -24.11 8.76
C ARG A 325 -31.53 -25.00 8.36
N LEU A 326 -31.26 -26.15 7.73
CA LEU A 326 -32.29 -27.12 7.35
C LEU A 326 -33.03 -27.68 8.57
N ARG A 327 -32.32 -28.05 9.63
CA ARG A 327 -32.96 -28.57 10.86
C ARG A 327 -33.75 -27.50 11.60
N LEU A 328 -33.26 -26.26 11.65
CA LEU A 328 -34.04 -25.14 12.21
C LEU A 328 -35.30 -24.86 11.37
N CYS A 329 -35.22 -24.95 10.04
CA CYS A 329 -36.40 -24.84 9.19
C CYS A 329 -37.41 -25.96 9.46
N ILE A 330 -36.97 -27.23 9.54
CA ILE A 330 -37.85 -28.36 9.84
C ILE A 330 -38.45 -28.21 11.26
N CYS A 331 -37.66 -27.76 12.24
CA CYS A 331 -38.14 -27.44 13.58
C CYS A 331 -39.24 -26.38 13.55
N GLY A 332 -39.04 -25.28 12.81
CA GLY A 332 -40.05 -24.23 12.63
C GLY A 332 -41.35 -24.75 12.01
N VAL A 333 -41.24 -25.55 10.93
CA VAL A 333 -42.42 -26.18 10.30
C VAL A 333 -43.13 -27.11 11.27
N ALA A 334 -42.40 -27.94 12.01
CA ALA A 334 -42.98 -28.84 13.00
C ALA A 334 -43.69 -28.09 14.13
N LEU A 335 -43.15 -26.95 14.59
CA LEU A 335 -43.78 -26.10 15.60
C LEU A 335 -45.08 -25.44 15.09
N GLU A 336 -45.09 -24.98 13.84
CA GLU A 336 -46.29 -24.43 13.19
C GLU A 336 -47.38 -25.49 13.02
N VAL A 337 -47.01 -26.71 12.59
CA VAL A 337 -47.94 -27.86 12.53
C VAL A 337 -48.50 -28.19 13.93
N ALA A 338 -47.68 -28.08 14.97
CA ALA A 338 -48.11 -28.27 16.35
C ALA A 338 -48.99 -27.12 16.90
N GLN A 339 -49.12 -26.01 16.16
CA GLN A 339 -49.78 -24.78 16.60
C GLN A 339 -49.24 -24.29 17.94
N TYR A 340 -47.91 -24.27 18.08
CA TYR A 340 -47.23 -24.05 19.37
C TYR A 340 -47.68 -22.77 20.11
N LYS A 341 -48.04 -21.69 19.39
CA LYS A 341 -48.54 -20.45 19.99
C LYS A 341 -49.88 -20.62 20.73
N GLN A 342 -50.70 -21.59 20.33
CA GLN A 342 -51.95 -21.96 20.99
C GLN A 342 -51.72 -22.98 22.10
N ALA A 343 -50.79 -23.91 21.87
CA ALA A 343 -50.49 -24.99 22.81
C ALA A 343 -49.64 -24.54 24.03
N MET A 344 -48.81 -23.51 23.86
CA MET A 344 -47.93 -22.98 24.90
C MET A 344 -48.51 -21.72 25.54
N ARG A 345 -48.05 -21.41 26.75
CA ARG A 345 -48.29 -20.08 27.35
C ARG A 345 -47.65 -19.00 26.47
N ARG A 346 -48.23 -17.81 26.45
CA ARG A 346 -47.70 -16.67 25.66
C ARG A 346 -46.25 -16.32 26.03
N ILE A 347 -45.88 -16.48 27.29
CA ILE A 347 -44.51 -16.26 27.79
C ILE A 347 -43.57 -17.32 27.19
N ASP A 348 -43.89 -18.60 27.39
CA ASP A 348 -43.09 -19.74 26.92
C ASP A 348 -42.90 -19.71 25.38
N SER A 349 -43.97 -19.39 24.63
CA SER A 349 -43.88 -19.25 23.16
C SER A 349 -43.02 -18.06 22.74
N SER A 350 -43.18 -16.89 23.37
CA SER A 350 -42.33 -15.73 23.06
C SER A 350 -40.85 -15.94 23.40
N GLN A 351 -40.57 -16.69 24.47
CA GLN A 351 -39.22 -17.07 24.86
C GLN A 351 -38.63 -18.06 23.85
N LEU A 352 -39.41 -19.04 23.40
CA LEU A 352 -38.99 -19.99 22.38
C LEU A 352 -38.66 -19.27 21.06
N ASP A 353 -39.49 -18.32 20.63
CA ASP A 353 -39.24 -17.50 19.43
C ASP A 353 -37.91 -16.74 19.53
N ALA A 354 -37.63 -16.13 20.68
CA ALA A 354 -36.39 -15.41 20.91
C ALA A 354 -35.16 -16.34 20.86
N LEU A 355 -35.25 -17.54 21.43
CA LEU A 355 -34.17 -18.53 21.41
C LEU A 355 -33.90 -19.05 19.99
N LEU A 356 -34.95 -19.42 19.26
CA LEU A 356 -34.83 -19.90 17.88
C LEU A 356 -34.28 -18.83 16.94
N SER A 357 -34.67 -17.56 17.13
CA SER A 357 -34.13 -16.42 16.38
C SER A 357 -32.62 -16.22 16.63
N ARG A 358 -32.18 -16.36 17.89
CA ARG A 358 -30.75 -16.29 18.24
C ARG A 358 -29.95 -17.45 17.62
N LEU A 359 -30.50 -18.67 17.64
CA LEU A 359 -29.90 -19.84 16.98
C LEU A 359 -29.78 -19.65 15.47
N GLU A 360 -30.82 -19.14 14.81
CA GLU A 360 -30.78 -18.85 13.37
C GLU A 360 -29.73 -17.78 13.03
N THR A 361 -29.57 -16.77 13.90
CA THR A 361 -28.57 -15.71 13.74
C THR A 361 -27.16 -16.26 13.83
N LEU A 362 -26.85 -17.08 14.85
CA LEU A 362 -25.53 -17.70 14.99
C LEU A 362 -25.21 -18.68 13.86
N CYS A 363 -26.20 -19.41 13.34
CA CYS A 363 -26.01 -20.26 12.15
C CYS A 363 -25.56 -19.48 10.91
N LYS A 364 -25.80 -18.16 10.86
CA LYS A 364 -25.45 -17.28 9.74
C LYS A 364 -24.33 -16.29 10.09
N ILE A 365 -23.67 -16.45 11.23
CA ILE A 365 -22.82 -15.39 11.78
C ILE A 365 -21.64 -15.01 10.86
N ASP A 366 -21.00 -16.00 10.24
CA ASP A 366 -19.91 -15.76 9.28
C ASP A 366 -20.42 -14.92 8.09
N HIS A 367 -21.59 -15.26 7.54
CA HIS A 367 -22.20 -14.49 6.47
C HIS A 367 -22.62 -13.09 6.94
N ILE A 368 -23.10 -12.94 8.18
CA ILE A 368 -23.46 -11.64 8.74
C ILE A 368 -22.22 -10.76 8.85
N ILE A 369 -21.12 -11.28 9.41
CA ILE A 369 -19.84 -10.56 9.56
C ILE A 369 -19.28 -10.19 8.19
N GLU A 370 -19.24 -11.13 7.25
CA GLU A 370 -18.78 -10.85 5.88
C GLU A 370 -19.63 -9.76 5.24
N ARG A 371 -20.96 -9.80 5.39
CA ARG A 371 -21.87 -8.80 4.82
C ARG A 371 -21.69 -7.41 5.43
N VAL A 372 -21.62 -7.29 6.76
CA VAL A 372 -21.55 -5.98 7.44
C VAL A 372 -20.17 -5.35 7.39
N THR A 373 -19.11 -6.15 7.17
CA THR A 373 -17.75 -5.66 7.00
C THR A 373 -17.30 -5.54 5.54
N ASP A 374 -18.18 -5.85 4.58
CA ASP A 374 -17.88 -5.74 3.16
C ASP A 374 -17.84 -4.27 2.71
N CYS A 375 -16.69 -3.87 2.15
CA CYS A 375 -16.47 -2.54 1.59
C CYS A 375 -16.45 -2.54 0.05
N SER A 376 -16.96 -3.59 -0.59
CA SER A 376 -17.01 -3.70 -2.06
C SER A 376 -17.76 -2.56 -2.77
N PHE A 377 -18.63 -1.83 -2.05
CA PHE A 377 -19.33 -0.66 -2.56
C PHE A 377 -18.37 0.45 -3.04
N LEU A 378 -17.14 0.51 -2.51
CA LEU A 378 -16.12 1.46 -2.95
C LEU A 378 -15.73 1.28 -4.43
N LEU A 379 -16.00 0.11 -5.03
CA LEU A 379 -15.81 -0.12 -6.46
C LEU A 379 -16.60 0.88 -7.33
N PHE A 380 -17.74 1.36 -6.85
CA PHE A 380 -18.61 2.32 -7.54
C PHE A 380 -18.21 3.77 -7.25
N HIS A 381 -17.28 3.97 -6.30
CA HIS A 381 -16.71 5.26 -5.93
C HIS A 381 -15.19 5.24 -6.08
N ARG A 382 -14.70 4.79 -7.25
CA ARG A 382 -13.26 4.57 -7.52
C ARG A 382 -12.37 5.78 -7.24
N ASP A 383 -12.91 6.99 -7.46
CA ASP A 383 -12.20 8.24 -7.17
C ASP A 383 -11.75 8.33 -5.71
N LEU A 384 -12.53 7.78 -4.76
CA LEU A 384 -12.14 7.74 -3.34
C LEU A 384 -10.91 6.87 -3.11
N LEU A 385 -10.76 5.78 -3.85
CA LEU A 385 -9.57 4.92 -3.76
C LEU A 385 -8.33 5.68 -4.22
N HIS A 386 -8.44 6.43 -5.32
CA HIS A 386 -7.36 7.29 -5.81
C HIS A 386 -7.02 8.43 -4.85
N ILE A 387 -8.04 9.11 -4.32
CA ILE A 387 -7.87 10.22 -3.36
C ILE A 387 -7.19 9.73 -2.08
N TYR A 388 -7.52 8.53 -1.60
CA TYR A 388 -6.89 7.95 -0.41
C TYR A 388 -5.37 7.88 -0.57
N TRP A 389 -4.90 7.25 -1.64
CA TRP A 389 -3.47 7.09 -1.90
C TRP A 389 -2.78 8.43 -2.14
N ASN A 390 -3.44 9.37 -2.82
CA ASN A 390 -2.92 10.71 -3.06
C ASN A 390 -2.75 11.58 -1.80
N THR A 391 -3.51 11.28 -0.73
CA THR A 391 -3.55 12.10 0.50
C THR A 391 -2.87 11.44 1.70
N ILE A 392 -2.29 10.25 1.51
CA ILE A 392 -1.69 9.47 2.59
C ILE A 392 -0.50 10.18 3.25
N LEU A 393 0.31 10.91 2.47
CA LEU A 393 1.46 11.68 2.97
C LEU A 393 1.02 12.91 3.77
N ASP A 394 -0.13 13.51 3.44
CA ASP A 394 -0.69 14.64 4.18
C ASP A 394 -1.32 14.19 5.51
N ARG A 395 -1.94 13.00 5.51
CA ARG A 395 -2.72 12.50 6.66
C ARG A 395 -1.90 11.68 7.65
N ILE A 396 -0.83 11.03 7.20
CA ILE A 396 0.07 10.22 8.03
C ILE A 396 -0.71 9.16 8.86
N PRO A 397 -1.51 8.28 8.22
CA PRO A 397 -2.28 7.29 8.95
C PRO A 397 -1.38 6.28 9.67
N THR A 398 -1.95 5.58 10.64
CA THR A 398 -1.26 4.42 11.24
C THR A 398 -1.08 3.30 10.22
N ARG A 399 -0.13 2.40 10.49
CA ARG A 399 0.08 1.21 9.66
C ARG A 399 -1.18 0.35 9.58
N GLN A 400 -1.81 0.10 10.73
CA GLN A 400 -3.05 -0.66 10.83
C GLN A 400 -4.17 -0.04 9.99
N SER A 401 -4.34 1.29 10.03
CA SER A 401 -5.28 2.02 9.18
C SER A 401 -5.04 1.76 7.70
N THR A 402 -3.78 1.82 7.28
CA THR A 402 -3.40 1.62 5.87
C THR A 402 -3.68 0.18 5.41
N ASP A 403 -3.38 -0.80 6.26
CA ASP A 403 -3.68 -2.22 5.98
C ASP A 403 -5.19 -2.47 5.93
N CYS A 404 -5.95 -1.88 6.84
CA CYS A 404 -7.41 -1.95 6.87
C CYS A 404 -8.01 -1.36 5.58
N PHE A 405 -7.50 -0.23 5.10
CA PHE A 405 -7.95 0.33 3.82
C PHE A 405 -7.56 -0.58 2.64
N SER A 406 -6.36 -1.17 2.65
CA SER A 406 -5.94 -2.15 1.64
C SER A 406 -6.84 -3.40 1.61
N MET A 407 -7.36 -3.82 2.78
CA MET A 407 -8.39 -4.86 2.87
C MET A 407 -9.72 -4.42 2.23
N ALA A 408 -10.13 -3.17 2.40
CA ALA A 408 -11.33 -2.62 1.72
C ALA A 408 -11.17 -2.62 0.19
N VAL A 409 -9.99 -2.26 -0.32
CA VAL A 409 -9.68 -2.37 -1.76
C VAL A 409 -9.73 -3.83 -2.21
N SER A 410 -9.25 -4.76 -1.38
CA SER A 410 -9.27 -6.19 -1.67
C SER A 410 -10.70 -6.75 -1.80
N ASP A 411 -11.67 -6.24 -1.05
CA ASP A 411 -13.08 -6.61 -1.24
C ASP A 411 -13.61 -6.21 -2.61
N CYS A 412 -13.24 -5.02 -3.08
CA CYS A 412 -13.62 -4.54 -4.41
C CYS A 412 -13.09 -5.51 -5.48
N ILE A 413 -11.84 -5.97 -5.34
CA ILE A 413 -11.25 -6.97 -6.24
C ILE A 413 -12.06 -8.29 -6.20
N ARG A 414 -12.41 -8.81 -5.01
CA ARG A 414 -13.26 -10.01 -4.88
C ARG A 414 -14.63 -9.82 -5.54
N TYR A 415 -15.22 -8.63 -5.43
CA TYR A 415 -16.49 -8.34 -6.08
C TYR A 415 -16.35 -8.35 -7.61
N THR A 416 -15.29 -7.75 -8.16
CA THR A 416 -15.05 -7.80 -9.62
C THR A 416 -14.81 -9.22 -10.14
N ALA A 417 -14.23 -10.10 -9.32
CA ALA A 417 -14.04 -11.52 -9.67
C ALA A 417 -15.38 -12.25 -9.90
N LYS A 418 -16.48 -11.80 -9.25
CA LYS A 418 -17.82 -12.36 -9.46
C LYS A 418 -18.42 -12.01 -10.82
N SER A 419 -17.91 -10.99 -11.52
CA SER A 419 -18.50 -10.47 -12.76
C SER A 419 -18.43 -11.43 -13.96
N ARG A 420 -17.71 -12.56 -13.84
CA ARG A 420 -17.46 -13.58 -14.90
C ARG A 420 -16.94 -13.02 -16.24
N LYS A 421 -16.64 -11.72 -16.34
CA LYS A 421 -16.05 -11.09 -17.52
C LYS A 421 -14.54 -11.34 -17.55
N PRO A 422 -13.98 -11.87 -18.64
CA PRO A 422 -12.55 -12.12 -18.73
C PRO A 422 -11.77 -10.81 -18.59
N ASN A 423 -10.62 -10.87 -17.90
CA ASN A 423 -9.67 -9.78 -17.69
C ASN A 423 -10.15 -8.56 -16.89
N GLN A 424 -11.41 -8.47 -16.46
CA GLN A 424 -11.85 -7.31 -15.64
C GLN A 424 -11.16 -7.26 -14.29
N MET A 425 -10.99 -8.41 -13.63
CA MET A 425 -10.26 -8.51 -12.36
C MET A 425 -8.81 -8.03 -12.52
N LYS A 426 -8.10 -8.50 -13.55
CA LYS A 426 -6.71 -8.10 -13.82
C LYS A 426 -6.60 -6.61 -14.10
N ARG A 427 -7.49 -6.05 -14.93
CA ARG A 427 -7.51 -4.61 -15.22
C ARG A 427 -7.72 -3.77 -13.97
N PHE A 428 -8.68 -4.13 -13.13
CA PHE A 428 -8.93 -3.40 -11.89
C PHE A 428 -7.75 -3.54 -10.91
N GLN A 429 -7.14 -4.71 -10.85
CA GLN A 429 -5.94 -4.93 -10.02
C GLN A 429 -4.75 -4.08 -10.49
N GLU A 430 -4.49 -4.04 -11.79
CA GLU A 430 -3.45 -3.19 -12.41
C GLU A 430 -3.72 -1.70 -12.16
N GLU A 431 -4.97 -1.27 -12.30
CA GLU A 431 -5.42 0.11 -12.01
C GLU A 431 -5.17 0.49 -10.55
N MET A 432 -5.47 -0.41 -9.59
CA MET A 432 -5.23 -0.16 -8.17
C MET A 432 -3.74 -0.13 -7.84
N VAL A 433 -2.94 -1.05 -8.40
CA VAL A 433 -1.47 -1.03 -8.24
C VAL A 433 -0.89 0.26 -8.78
N GLU A 434 -1.35 0.71 -9.95
CA GLU A 434 -0.90 1.96 -10.56
C GLU A 434 -1.31 3.17 -9.72
N SER A 435 -2.50 3.14 -9.11
CA SER A 435 -2.93 4.17 -8.17
C SER A 435 -2.03 4.26 -6.93
N VAL A 436 -1.61 3.12 -6.36
CA VAL A 436 -0.67 3.10 -5.23
C VAL A 436 0.70 3.63 -5.64
N LYS A 437 1.19 3.19 -6.81
CA LYS A 437 2.48 3.66 -7.35
C LYS A 437 2.50 5.17 -7.57
N LYS A 438 1.55 5.70 -8.34
CA LYS A 438 1.49 7.13 -8.69
C LYS A 438 1.07 8.01 -7.52
N GLY A 439 0.07 7.58 -6.75
CA GLY A 439 -0.51 8.40 -5.68
C GLY A 439 0.30 8.42 -4.40
N PHE A 440 1.01 7.33 -4.08
CA PHE A 440 1.73 7.20 -2.83
C PHE A 440 3.23 6.95 -3.02
N LEU A 441 3.63 5.89 -3.72
CA LEU A 441 5.05 5.48 -3.75
C LEU A 441 5.95 6.49 -4.47
N THR A 442 5.51 7.07 -5.59
CA THR A 442 6.27 8.09 -6.31
C THR A 442 6.41 9.39 -5.49
N PRO A 443 5.34 9.96 -4.90
CA PRO A 443 5.46 11.07 -3.95
C PRO A 443 6.34 10.76 -2.74
N LEU A 444 6.28 9.54 -2.20
CA LEU A 444 7.14 9.09 -1.10
C LEU A 444 8.61 9.09 -1.52
N CYS A 445 8.92 8.60 -2.72
CA CYS A 445 10.28 8.67 -3.28
C CYS A 445 10.77 10.12 -3.34
N ALA A 446 9.95 11.03 -3.87
CA ALA A 446 10.31 12.44 -3.99
C ALA A 446 10.51 13.11 -2.61
N ALA A 447 9.69 12.77 -1.62
CA ALA A 447 9.82 13.29 -0.26
C ALA A 447 11.11 12.82 0.42
N ILE A 448 11.45 11.53 0.30
CA ILE A 448 12.70 10.96 0.84
C ILE A 448 13.91 11.55 0.10
N GLU A 449 13.84 11.64 -1.22
CA GLU A 449 14.88 12.24 -2.06
C GLU A 449 15.17 13.69 -1.66
N ASN A 450 14.13 14.49 -1.49
CA ASN A 450 14.25 15.88 -1.05
C ASN A 450 14.85 15.99 0.37
N ASP A 451 14.41 15.16 1.31
CA ASP A 451 15.01 15.12 2.66
C ASP A 451 16.51 14.77 2.59
N LEU A 452 16.89 13.74 1.84
CA LEU A 452 18.30 13.38 1.64
C LEU A 452 19.10 14.50 0.99
N ARG A 453 18.51 15.21 0.02
CA ARG A 453 19.16 16.34 -0.64
C ARG A 453 19.39 17.49 0.34
N VAL A 454 18.41 17.85 1.16
CA VAL A 454 18.56 18.88 2.21
C VAL A 454 19.65 18.47 3.21
N LEU A 455 19.68 17.21 3.64
CA LEU A 455 20.71 16.70 4.55
C LEU A 455 22.12 16.75 3.97
N SER A 456 22.28 16.41 2.69
CA SER A 456 23.59 16.44 2.03
C SER A 456 24.19 17.86 1.99
N HIS A 457 23.33 18.88 1.91
CA HIS A 457 23.67 20.30 1.81
C HIS A 457 23.64 21.08 3.14
N GLN A 458 23.52 20.43 4.30
CA GLN A 458 23.53 21.09 5.63
C GLN A 458 24.74 21.98 5.95
N HIS A 459 25.82 21.89 5.16
CA HIS A 459 26.99 22.75 5.27
C HIS A 459 26.78 24.14 4.65
N LEU A 460 25.76 24.29 3.80
CA LEU A 460 25.18 25.57 3.39
C LEU A 460 24.11 25.92 4.43
N VAL A 461 23.94 27.19 4.80
CA VAL A 461 22.99 27.61 5.83
C VAL A 461 21.56 27.25 5.41
N VAL A 462 21.06 26.08 5.81
CA VAL A 462 19.70 25.61 5.56
C VAL A 462 18.78 26.23 6.61
N ASN A 463 17.73 26.94 6.17
CA ASN A 463 16.73 27.50 7.06
C ASN A 463 15.98 26.37 7.79
N GLU A 464 15.60 26.55 9.06
CA GLU A 464 14.85 25.53 9.83
C GLU A 464 13.51 25.12 9.18
N ARG A 465 12.96 25.97 8.30
CA ARG A 465 11.74 25.72 7.51
C ARG A 465 11.89 24.61 6.46
N ASP A 466 13.11 24.25 6.07
CA ASP A 466 13.38 23.26 5.03
C ASP A 466 13.58 21.84 5.59
N LYS A 467 13.58 21.68 6.92
CA LYS A 467 13.66 20.36 7.56
C LYS A 467 12.30 19.67 7.50
N SER A 468 12.29 18.38 7.10
CA SER A 468 11.08 17.56 7.17
C SER A 468 10.55 17.54 8.61
N PRO A 469 9.23 17.77 8.85
CA PRO A 469 8.63 17.58 10.17
C PRO A 469 8.96 16.19 10.72
N GLN A 470 9.23 16.10 12.03
CA GLN A 470 9.63 14.83 12.66
C GLN A 470 8.58 13.72 12.48
N GLU A 471 7.29 14.08 12.46
CA GLU A 471 6.18 13.17 12.23
C GLU A 471 6.24 12.46 10.87
N ASN A 472 6.63 13.20 9.81
CA ASN A 472 6.80 12.66 8.46
C ASN A 472 7.97 11.66 8.43
N LEU A 473 9.07 12.01 9.09
CA LEU A 473 10.24 11.14 9.19
C LEU A 473 9.90 9.80 9.87
N ASP A 474 9.19 9.86 10.99
CA ASP A 474 8.80 8.67 11.75
C ASP A 474 7.83 7.80 10.94
N PHE A 475 6.96 8.41 10.14
CA PHE A 475 6.09 7.70 9.21
C PHE A 475 6.87 7.00 8.09
N TYR A 476 7.82 7.70 7.44
CA TYR A 476 8.65 7.10 6.38
C TYR A 476 9.47 5.93 6.91
N LYS A 477 10.08 6.07 8.10
CA LYS A 477 10.82 4.99 8.75
C LYS A 477 9.94 3.77 9.03
N ARG A 478 8.71 3.98 9.50
CA ARG A 478 7.74 2.91 9.77
C ARG A 478 7.33 2.15 8.49
N ILE A 479 7.13 2.87 7.39
CA ILE A 479 6.88 2.25 6.08
C ILE A 479 8.11 1.45 5.63
N MET A 480 9.32 1.97 5.84
CA MET A 480 10.52 1.24 5.46
C MET A 480 10.77 0.01 6.33
N SER A 481 10.39 0.00 7.61
CA SER A 481 10.50 -1.19 8.48
C SER A 481 9.51 -2.29 8.10
N GLU A 482 8.29 -1.93 7.70
CA GLU A 482 7.24 -2.87 7.26
C GLU A 482 6.75 -2.51 5.85
N PRO A 483 7.51 -2.87 4.80
CA PRO A 483 7.32 -2.29 3.47
C PRO A 483 6.24 -2.97 2.63
N GLU A 484 5.63 -4.07 3.10
CA GLU A 484 4.71 -4.88 2.31
C GLU A 484 3.28 -4.33 2.33
N PHE A 485 2.74 -3.92 1.18
CA PHE A 485 1.31 -3.60 1.02
C PHE A 485 0.61 -4.74 0.29
N ARG A 486 -0.40 -5.34 0.92
CA ARG A 486 -1.12 -6.50 0.38
C ARG A 486 -2.42 -6.08 -0.30
N LEU A 487 -2.52 -6.31 -1.61
CA LEU A 487 -3.70 -6.07 -2.44
C LEU A 487 -4.13 -7.40 -3.09
N HIS A 488 -5.17 -8.04 -2.55
CA HIS A 488 -5.73 -9.33 -3.00
C HIS A 488 -4.83 -10.20 -3.90
N GLY A 489 -3.89 -10.94 -3.28
CA GLY A 489 -2.98 -11.85 -3.99
C GLY A 489 -1.71 -11.19 -4.56
N LEU A 490 -1.55 -9.87 -4.45
CA LEU A 490 -0.31 -9.14 -4.76
C LEU A 490 0.29 -8.53 -3.49
N VAL A 491 1.61 -8.52 -3.44
CA VAL A 491 2.40 -7.85 -2.40
C VAL A 491 3.26 -6.80 -3.09
N LEU A 492 3.07 -5.54 -2.72
CA LEU A 492 3.90 -4.43 -3.17
C LEU A 492 4.92 -4.10 -2.09
N ASN A 493 6.21 -4.17 -2.41
CA ASN A 493 7.27 -3.80 -1.49
C ASN A 493 7.67 -2.33 -1.71
N ALA A 494 7.33 -1.46 -0.77
CA ALA A 494 7.66 -0.04 -0.83
C ALA A 494 9.17 0.23 -0.72
N ARG A 495 9.90 -0.57 0.07
CA ARG A 495 11.36 -0.45 0.22
C ARG A 495 12.04 -0.71 -1.12
N ASP A 496 11.68 -1.80 -1.80
CA ASP A 496 12.28 -2.15 -3.09
C ASP A 496 11.97 -1.11 -4.16
N PHE A 497 10.72 -0.62 -4.19
CA PHE A 497 10.30 0.43 -5.12
C PHE A 497 11.09 1.74 -4.89
N VAL A 498 11.19 2.19 -3.64
CA VAL A 498 11.93 3.41 -3.29
C VAL A 498 13.42 3.25 -3.57
N SER A 499 14.02 2.12 -3.20
CA SER A 499 15.44 1.82 -3.49
C SER A 499 15.73 1.86 -4.98
N CYS A 500 14.94 1.15 -5.80
CA CYS A 500 15.11 1.11 -7.25
C CYS A 500 14.93 2.50 -7.88
N ASN A 501 13.92 3.26 -7.45
CA ASN A 501 13.66 4.59 -7.99
C ASN A 501 14.76 5.60 -7.61
N LEU A 502 15.24 5.57 -6.36
CA LEU A 502 16.35 6.42 -5.92
C LEU A 502 17.65 6.05 -6.63
N GLN A 503 17.98 4.77 -6.75
CA GLN A 503 19.16 4.30 -7.48
C GLN A 503 19.14 4.77 -8.93
N LYS A 504 18.01 4.60 -9.63
CA LYS A 504 17.83 5.08 -11.00
C LYS A 504 18.00 6.60 -11.08
N THR A 505 17.36 7.34 -10.18
CA THR A 505 17.43 8.82 -10.16
C THR A 505 18.86 9.29 -9.93
N PHE A 506 19.59 8.71 -8.96
CA PHE A 506 20.96 9.07 -8.66
C PHE A 506 21.91 8.72 -9.81
N TYR A 507 21.70 7.56 -10.45
CA TYR A 507 22.47 7.17 -11.62
C TYR A 507 22.24 8.12 -12.81
N ASP A 508 20.98 8.40 -13.14
CA ASP A 508 20.62 9.27 -14.26
C ASP A 508 21.16 10.70 -14.05
N LEU A 509 21.03 11.24 -12.82
CA LEU A 509 21.57 12.56 -12.49
C LEU A 509 23.10 12.59 -12.50
N ALA A 510 23.77 11.57 -11.93
CA ALA A 510 25.23 11.48 -11.95
C ALA A 510 25.79 11.26 -13.38
N ALA A 511 25.03 10.62 -14.27
CA ALA A 511 25.38 10.46 -15.68
C ALA A 511 25.29 11.80 -16.46
N VAL A 512 24.36 12.69 -16.08
CA VAL A 512 24.23 14.03 -16.67
C VAL A 512 25.30 14.98 -16.11
N THR A 513 25.51 15.01 -14.79
CA THR A 513 26.52 15.85 -14.13
C THR A 513 27.50 15.02 -13.28
N LEU A 514 28.58 14.56 -13.92
CA LEU A 514 29.63 13.75 -13.27
C LEU A 514 30.27 14.41 -12.03
N HIS A 515 30.25 15.75 -11.94
CA HIS A 515 30.80 16.49 -10.80
C HIS A 515 29.96 16.36 -9.52
N ASP A 516 28.65 16.12 -9.64
CA ASP A 516 27.73 16.00 -8.49
C ASP A 516 27.69 14.57 -7.92
N ARG A 517 28.45 13.64 -8.50
CA ARG A 517 28.52 12.24 -8.07
C ARG A 517 28.79 12.10 -6.56
N HIS A 518 29.71 12.91 -6.03
CA HIS A 518 30.04 12.85 -4.60
C HIS A 518 28.85 13.25 -3.71
N ALA A 519 27.99 14.17 -4.17
CA ALA A 519 26.77 14.53 -3.46
C ALA A 519 25.77 13.36 -3.45
N TYR A 520 25.60 12.66 -4.59
CA TYR A 520 24.71 11.50 -4.67
C TYR A 520 25.22 10.27 -3.90
N SER A 521 26.53 10.02 -3.87
CA SER A 521 27.12 8.98 -3.02
C SER A 521 26.92 9.30 -1.52
N LYS A 522 27.04 10.58 -1.13
CA LYS A 522 26.71 11.03 0.23
C LYS A 522 25.22 10.84 0.54
N MET A 523 24.32 11.15 -0.40
CA MET A 523 22.88 10.90 -0.24
C MET A 523 22.57 9.40 -0.09
N ALA A 524 23.30 8.53 -0.79
CA ALA A 524 23.16 7.08 -0.65
C ALA A 524 23.56 6.59 0.75
N MET A 525 24.67 7.08 1.30
CA MET A 525 25.05 6.80 2.69
C MET A 525 24.01 7.29 3.71
N LEU A 526 23.46 8.49 3.49
CA LEU A 526 22.40 9.04 4.35
C LEU A 526 21.10 8.23 4.26
N ALA A 527 20.77 7.70 3.09
CA ALA A 527 19.61 6.83 2.89
C ALA A 527 19.72 5.54 3.73
N LYS A 528 20.91 4.93 3.74
CA LYS A 528 21.20 3.76 4.56
C LYS A 528 21.10 4.07 6.06
N GLN A 529 21.75 5.15 6.50
CA GLN A 529 21.76 5.52 7.93
C GLN A 529 20.39 5.94 8.47
N ARG A 530 19.60 6.68 7.69
CA ARG A 530 18.35 7.29 8.17
C ARG A 530 17.12 6.42 7.91
N TYR A 531 17.09 5.67 6.81
CA TYR A 531 15.92 4.90 6.35
C TYR A 531 16.19 3.39 6.23
N GLY A 532 17.43 2.92 6.43
CA GLY A 532 17.78 1.51 6.24
C GLY A 532 17.76 1.07 4.77
N LEU A 533 17.92 2.01 3.83
CA LEU A 533 17.91 1.74 2.39
C LEU A 533 19.32 1.45 1.88
N ASP A 534 19.57 0.21 1.47
CA ASP A 534 20.82 -0.18 0.82
C ASP A 534 20.80 0.20 -0.66
N LEU A 535 21.37 1.36 -0.98
CA LEU A 535 21.51 1.83 -2.35
C LEU A 535 22.88 1.43 -2.90
N ILE A 536 22.91 0.91 -4.13
CA ILE A 536 24.14 0.62 -4.85
C ILE A 536 24.76 1.96 -5.27
N ASP A 537 26.03 2.19 -4.91
CA ASP A 537 26.78 3.35 -5.42
C ASP A 537 27.02 3.12 -6.92
N GLY A 538 26.41 3.97 -7.75
CA GLY A 538 26.69 4.04 -9.18
C GLY A 538 28.11 4.55 -9.38
N MET A 539 29.08 3.64 -9.35
CA MET A 539 30.50 3.95 -9.57
C MET A 539 30.76 4.31 -11.04
N LEU A 540 30.18 5.43 -11.50
CA LEU A 540 30.43 5.95 -12.84
C LEU A 540 31.92 6.34 -12.94
N PRO A 541 32.66 5.89 -13.97
CA PRO A 541 34.04 6.31 -14.15
C PRO A 541 34.12 7.83 -14.24
N ASN A 542 34.95 8.47 -13.41
CA ASN A 542 35.21 9.91 -13.47
C ASN A 542 36.01 10.23 -14.74
N CYS A 543 35.38 10.20 -15.90
CA CYS A 543 35.94 10.87 -17.07
C CYS A 543 35.60 12.36 -16.93
N SER A 544 36.41 13.09 -16.17
CA SER A 544 36.34 14.56 -16.20
C SER A 544 36.74 15.02 -17.61
N ILE A 545 35.73 15.29 -18.43
CA ILE A 545 35.88 15.75 -19.81
C ILE A 545 36.59 17.10 -19.80
N GLY A 546 37.87 17.11 -20.18
CA GLY A 546 38.53 18.25 -20.81
C GLY A 546 39.71 18.93 -20.10
N GLN A 547 39.92 18.74 -18.78
CA GLN A 547 40.99 19.48 -18.07
C GLN A 547 41.89 18.65 -17.14
N SER A 548 41.56 17.39 -16.84
CA SER A 548 42.41 16.54 -16.00
C SER A 548 43.49 15.84 -16.84
N LEU A 549 44.73 15.89 -16.35
CA LEU A 549 45.85 15.14 -16.93
C LEU A 549 45.63 13.64 -16.67
N ASP A 550 45.43 12.86 -17.73
CA ASP A 550 45.36 11.39 -17.63
C ASP A 550 46.78 10.81 -17.45
N VAL A 551 46.95 9.92 -16.47
CA VAL A 551 48.22 9.27 -16.14
C VAL A 551 48.79 8.53 -17.34
N VAL A 552 47.97 7.87 -18.14
CA VAL A 552 48.45 7.14 -19.32
C VAL A 552 49.05 8.09 -20.35
N LYS A 553 48.50 9.31 -20.49
CA LYS A 553 49.09 10.36 -21.34
C LYS A 553 50.39 10.88 -20.75
N VAL A 554 50.44 11.10 -19.44
CA VAL A 554 51.65 11.54 -18.72
C VAL A 554 52.77 10.51 -18.85
N MET A 555 52.48 9.21 -18.78
CA MET A 555 53.47 8.14 -18.96
C MET A 555 54.08 8.12 -20.35
N ARG A 556 53.26 8.32 -21.41
CA ARG A 556 53.72 8.31 -22.80
C ARG A 556 54.72 9.43 -23.09
N SER A 557 54.59 10.57 -22.43
CA SER A 557 55.50 11.72 -22.55
C SER A 557 56.13 12.11 -21.21
N LEU A 558 56.55 11.12 -20.41
CA LEU A 558 57.08 11.37 -19.06
C LEU A 558 58.28 12.33 -19.05
N GLY A 559 59.13 12.27 -20.08
CA GLY A 559 60.27 13.19 -20.23
C GLY A 559 59.87 14.67 -20.36
N GLU A 560 58.78 14.95 -21.09
CA GLU A 560 58.23 16.31 -21.22
C GLU A 560 57.54 16.75 -19.93
N PHE A 561 56.75 15.86 -19.32
CA PHE A 561 56.06 16.11 -18.06
C PHE A 561 57.05 16.50 -16.94
N VAL A 562 58.10 15.71 -16.77
CA VAL A 562 59.14 15.94 -15.77
C VAL A 562 59.91 17.25 -16.01
N SER A 563 59.96 17.72 -17.26
CA SER A 563 60.59 18.99 -17.63
C SER A 563 59.67 20.19 -17.42
N ASN A 564 58.37 20.03 -17.66
CA ASN A 564 57.39 21.13 -17.69
C ASN A 564 56.60 21.31 -16.39
N PHE A 565 56.68 20.37 -15.44
CA PHE A 565 55.99 20.44 -14.15
C PHE A 565 56.97 20.59 -12.98
N ASN A 566 56.48 21.10 -11.85
CA ASN A 566 57.17 21.11 -10.57
C ASN A 566 56.38 20.29 -9.55
N TYR A 567 57.06 19.38 -8.88
CA TYR A 567 56.47 18.59 -7.81
C TYR A 567 56.57 19.32 -6.46
N CYS A 568 55.43 19.55 -5.82
CA CYS A 568 55.35 20.08 -4.45
C CYS A 568 55.27 18.91 -3.46
N LEU A 569 56.36 18.65 -2.74
CA LEU A 569 56.40 17.54 -1.76
C LEU A 569 55.36 17.71 -0.63
N ASN A 570 55.14 18.94 -0.17
CA ASN A 570 54.26 19.24 0.96
C ASN A 570 52.78 18.94 0.65
N GLN A 571 52.34 19.29 -0.56
CA GLN A 571 50.95 19.13 -1.00
C GLN A 571 50.75 17.89 -1.89
N GLN A 572 51.83 17.15 -2.20
CA GLN A 572 51.85 15.98 -3.08
C GLN A 572 51.16 16.20 -4.44
N LEU A 573 51.36 17.38 -5.03
CA LEU A 573 50.77 17.77 -6.31
C LEU A 573 51.83 18.28 -7.29
N PHE A 574 51.50 18.18 -8.57
CA PHE A 574 52.30 18.75 -9.66
C PHE A 574 51.64 20.01 -10.19
N ILE A 575 52.43 21.06 -10.38
CA ILE A 575 51.99 22.31 -11.01
C ILE A 575 52.79 22.53 -12.28
N GLU A 576 52.10 22.86 -13.36
CA GLU A 576 52.72 23.25 -14.64
C GLU A 576 53.56 24.53 -14.47
N LYS A 577 54.77 24.56 -15.04
CA LYS A 577 55.71 25.70 -14.92
C LYS A 577 55.25 26.92 -15.71
N THR A 578 54.82 26.70 -16.95
CA THR A 578 54.35 27.74 -17.88
C THR A 578 53.20 27.16 -18.70
N SER A 579 52.14 27.95 -18.87
CA SER A 579 50.98 27.56 -19.67
C SER A 579 50.69 28.66 -20.70
N PRO A 580 50.35 28.31 -21.95
CA PRO A 580 49.84 29.27 -22.93
C PRO A 580 48.43 29.76 -22.58
N ASN A 581 47.74 29.08 -21.65
CA ASN A 581 46.41 29.42 -21.18
C ASN A 581 46.47 30.25 -19.88
N ARG A 582 45.36 30.95 -19.56
CA ARG A 582 45.22 31.74 -18.32
C ARG A 582 45.20 30.90 -17.02
N SER A 583 45.19 29.56 -17.13
CA SER A 583 45.27 28.61 -16.01
C SER A 583 46.44 27.64 -16.17
N LEU A 584 47.02 27.24 -15.03
CA LEU A 584 48.05 26.20 -14.94
C LEU A 584 47.37 24.86 -14.68
N ARG A 585 47.86 23.79 -15.33
CA ARG A 585 47.38 22.44 -15.05
C ARG A 585 47.96 21.91 -13.74
N VAL A 586 47.13 21.19 -12.99
CA VAL A 586 47.51 20.56 -11.71
C VAL A 586 47.19 19.07 -11.75
N LEU A 587 48.13 18.24 -11.30
CA LEU A 587 47.95 16.80 -11.15
C LEU A 587 48.07 16.41 -9.67
N THR A 588 47.00 15.84 -9.12
CA THR A 588 46.87 15.40 -7.72
C THR A 588 46.85 13.87 -7.63
N ALA A 589 46.99 13.33 -6.41
CA ALA A 589 46.85 11.89 -6.17
C ALA A 589 45.45 11.36 -6.51
N GLU A 590 44.40 12.20 -6.45
CA GLU A 590 43.04 11.82 -6.83
C GLU A 590 42.92 11.56 -8.34
N HIS A 591 43.53 12.42 -9.17
CA HIS A 591 43.61 12.18 -10.62
C HIS A 591 44.35 10.88 -10.95
N MET A 592 45.39 10.54 -10.15
CA MET A 592 46.08 9.26 -10.28
C MET A 592 45.15 8.09 -9.94
N ALA A 593 44.39 8.20 -8.86
CA ALA A 593 43.41 7.19 -8.44
C ALA A 593 42.27 7.01 -9.46
N ASP A 594 41.75 8.10 -10.04
CA ASP A 594 40.75 8.06 -11.11
C ASP A 594 41.25 7.30 -12.35
N SER A 595 42.48 7.60 -12.78
CA SER A 595 43.09 6.93 -13.93
C SER A 595 43.35 5.44 -13.65
N MET A 596 43.77 5.08 -12.43
CA MET A 596 43.90 3.68 -12.01
C MET A 596 42.55 2.94 -11.96
N ARG A 597 41.47 3.60 -11.55
CA ARG A 597 40.12 3.02 -11.60
C ARG A 597 39.67 2.75 -13.04
N THR A 598 40.10 3.58 -13.98
CA THR A 598 39.69 3.48 -15.39
C THR A 598 40.52 2.45 -16.16
N HIS A 599 41.85 2.44 -15.95
CA HIS A 599 42.78 1.62 -16.73
C HIS A 599 43.31 0.38 -15.97
N GLY A 600 42.90 0.21 -14.72
CA GLY A 600 43.33 -0.88 -13.85
C GLY A 600 44.66 -0.63 -13.12
N LEU A 601 44.91 -1.40 -12.06
CA LEU A 601 46.12 -1.27 -11.23
C LEU A 601 47.41 -1.60 -12.00
N GLY A 602 47.33 -2.28 -13.16
CA GLY A 602 48.47 -2.61 -14.02
C GLY A 602 49.23 -1.40 -14.57
N VAL A 603 48.58 -0.22 -14.59
CA VAL A 603 49.24 1.05 -14.94
C VAL A 603 50.35 1.40 -13.95
N LEU A 604 50.23 1.01 -12.68
CA LEU A 604 51.25 1.28 -11.65
C LEU A 604 52.61 0.64 -12.00
N ASN A 605 52.63 -0.66 -12.31
CA ASN A 605 53.85 -1.38 -12.65
C ASN A 605 54.52 -0.79 -13.90
N THR A 606 53.71 -0.44 -14.90
CA THR A 606 54.19 0.16 -16.14
C THR A 606 54.77 1.56 -15.90
N SER A 607 54.12 2.38 -15.08
CA SER A 607 54.61 3.71 -14.68
C SER A 607 55.94 3.67 -13.93
N VAL A 608 56.08 2.73 -12.99
CA VAL A 608 57.32 2.52 -12.25
C VAL A 608 58.45 2.14 -13.20
N ASN A 609 58.19 1.23 -14.15
CA ASN A 609 59.19 0.82 -15.14
C ASN A 609 59.63 1.96 -16.08
N VAL A 610 58.67 2.72 -16.64
CA VAL A 610 58.97 3.88 -17.51
C VAL A 610 59.77 4.95 -16.74
N THR A 611 59.41 5.20 -15.48
CA THR A 611 60.14 6.14 -14.62
C THR A 611 61.56 5.64 -14.35
N TYR A 612 61.74 4.35 -14.07
CA TYR A 612 63.06 3.76 -13.86
C TYR A 612 63.96 3.90 -15.10
N GLN A 613 63.42 3.66 -16.29
CA GLN A 613 64.15 3.83 -17.55
C GLN A 613 64.59 5.29 -17.77
N LEU A 614 63.69 6.25 -17.49
CA LEU A 614 63.99 7.68 -17.56
C LEU A 614 65.09 8.06 -16.55
N LEU A 615 64.97 7.60 -15.30
CA LEU A 615 65.97 7.83 -14.25
C LEU A 615 67.32 7.24 -14.61
N ARG A 616 67.37 6.03 -15.21
CA ARG A 616 68.62 5.43 -15.68
C ARG A 616 69.30 6.29 -16.74
N SER A 617 68.55 6.79 -17.72
CA SER A 617 69.05 7.70 -18.75
C SER A 617 69.58 9.01 -18.14
N LYS A 618 68.82 9.66 -17.26
CA LYS A 618 69.21 10.91 -16.59
C LYS A 618 70.37 10.70 -15.61
N PHE A 619 70.46 9.55 -14.96
CA PHE A 619 71.58 9.20 -14.08
C PHE A 619 72.87 8.97 -14.86
N ALA A 620 72.80 8.47 -16.10
CA ALA A 620 73.96 8.41 -16.99
C ALA A 620 74.51 9.83 -17.29
N VAL A 621 73.62 10.80 -17.55
CA VAL A 621 73.99 12.22 -17.72
C VAL A 621 74.55 12.81 -16.43
N PHE A 622 73.96 12.48 -15.28
CA PHE A 622 74.45 12.90 -13.97
C PHE A 622 75.85 12.34 -13.68
N ASN A 623 76.11 11.07 -14.00
CA ASN A 623 77.42 10.44 -13.84
C ASN A 623 78.44 11.04 -14.81
N GLN A 624 78.05 11.34 -16.04
CA GLN A 624 78.90 12.07 -16.99
C GLN A 624 79.30 13.45 -16.44
N PHE A 625 78.35 14.17 -15.84
CA PHE A 625 78.62 15.45 -15.18
C PHE A 625 79.63 15.30 -14.02
N LEU A 626 79.50 14.29 -13.18
CA LEU A 626 80.44 14.06 -12.06
C LEU A 626 81.85 13.64 -12.51
N ARG A 627 81.98 13.09 -13.72
CA ARG A 627 83.26 12.66 -14.31
C ARG A 627 83.98 13.76 -15.08
N ASP A 628 83.34 14.91 -15.27
CA ASP A 628 83.98 16.06 -15.90
C ASP A 628 85.20 16.50 -15.08
N GLU A 629 86.38 16.47 -15.69
CA GLU A 629 87.65 16.77 -15.01
C GLU A 629 87.69 18.19 -14.43
N HIS A 630 87.05 19.17 -15.09
CA HIS A 630 87.02 20.54 -14.61
C HIS A 630 86.19 20.65 -13.32
N ILE A 631 85.08 19.92 -13.24
CA ILE A 631 84.21 19.86 -12.06
C ILE A 631 84.89 19.08 -10.94
N HIS A 632 85.46 17.92 -11.27
CA HIS A 632 86.13 17.05 -10.33
C HIS A 632 87.35 17.72 -9.69
N ALA A 633 88.21 18.37 -10.49
CA ALA A 633 89.39 19.07 -10.00
C ALA A 633 89.04 20.24 -9.07
N GLN A 634 88.00 21.01 -9.41
CA GLN A 634 87.56 22.13 -8.58
C GLN A 634 86.91 21.66 -7.27
N LEU A 635 86.05 20.63 -7.32
CA LEU A 635 85.48 20.01 -6.13
C LEU A 635 86.56 19.38 -5.23
N GLN A 636 87.58 18.73 -5.80
CA GLN A 636 88.69 18.19 -5.01
C GLN A 636 89.48 19.29 -4.29
N LYS A 637 89.74 20.43 -4.93
CA LYS A 637 90.39 21.60 -4.27
C LYS A 637 89.55 22.12 -3.11
N ASP A 638 88.23 22.14 -3.28
CA ASP A 638 87.31 22.58 -2.22
C ASP A 638 87.20 21.57 -1.08
N ILE A 639 87.19 20.27 -1.38
CA ILE A 639 87.20 19.19 -0.39
C ILE A 639 88.50 19.21 0.43
N ARG A 640 89.67 19.36 -0.22
CA ARG A 640 90.97 19.41 0.48
C ARG A 640 91.02 20.57 1.45
N TYR A 641 90.69 21.77 0.99
CA TYR A 641 90.65 22.95 1.85
C TYR A 641 89.65 22.81 3.01
N PHE A 642 88.45 22.26 2.75
CA PHE A 642 87.45 22.06 3.79
C PHE A 642 87.94 21.07 4.86
N ARG A 643 88.63 20.00 4.46
CA ARG A 643 89.25 19.03 5.38
C ARG A 643 90.41 19.62 6.16
N GLU A 644 91.25 20.42 5.52
CA GLU A 644 92.41 21.09 6.14
C GLU A 644 91.99 22.17 7.15
N ASN A 645 90.83 22.79 6.97
CA ASN A 645 90.35 23.90 7.82
C ASN A 645 89.12 23.53 8.66
N LEU A 646 88.88 22.23 8.90
CA LEU A 646 87.62 21.70 9.43
C LEU A 646 87.27 22.25 10.84
N GLU A 647 88.28 22.34 11.71
CA GLU A 647 88.17 22.90 13.08
C GLU A 647 87.93 24.42 13.03
N ALA A 648 88.68 25.16 12.20
CA ALA A 648 88.56 26.62 12.05
C ALA A 648 87.20 27.04 11.43
N LEU A 649 86.63 26.19 10.59
CA LEU A 649 85.37 26.42 9.89
C LEU A 649 84.14 26.00 10.70
N LYS A 650 84.29 25.45 11.91
CA LYS A 650 83.20 24.86 12.70
C LYS A 650 82.34 23.88 11.87
N LYS A 651 82.97 23.14 10.95
CA LYS A 651 82.31 22.22 10.00
C LYS A 651 81.32 22.89 9.04
N LEU A 652 81.38 24.21 8.82
CA LEU A 652 80.54 24.96 7.88
C LEU A 652 81.32 25.40 6.64
N TYR A 653 80.73 25.23 5.45
CA TYR A 653 81.39 25.63 4.21
C TYR A 653 81.34 27.17 4.01
N PRO A 654 82.46 27.86 3.70
CA PRO A 654 82.45 29.32 3.57
C PRO A 654 81.60 29.84 2.41
N PRO A 655 80.71 30.84 2.62
CA PRO A 655 79.84 31.37 1.57
C PRO A 655 80.63 32.09 0.47
N LYS A 656 81.70 32.83 0.82
CA LYS A 656 82.58 33.50 -0.16
C LYS A 656 83.23 32.53 -1.14
N ARG A 657 83.50 31.29 -0.69
CA ARG A 657 84.10 30.25 -1.52
C ARG A 657 83.06 29.57 -2.41
N ALA A 658 81.83 29.43 -1.92
CA ALA A 658 80.70 28.99 -2.75
C ALA A 658 80.38 30.00 -3.87
N GLU A 659 80.46 31.31 -3.59
CA GLU A 659 80.34 32.35 -4.62
C GLU A 659 81.47 32.30 -5.64
N HIS A 660 82.72 32.13 -5.17
CA HIS A 660 83.88 31.97 -6.06
C HIS A 660 83.75 30.71 -6.94
N PHE A 661 83.28 29.60 -6.36
CA PHE A 661 82.94 28.38 -7.08
C PHE A 661 81.90 28.68 -8.17
N ASN A 662 80.77 29.30 -7.83
CA ASN A 662 79.72 29.58 -8.82
C ASN A 662 80.19 30.55 -9.95
N LYS A 663 81.04 31.53 -9.61
CA LYS A 663 81.67 32.44 -10.59
C LYS A 663 82.64 31.72 -11.53
N ALA A 664 83.49 30.84 -11.00
CA ALA A 664 84.41 30.03 -11.81
C ALA A 664 83.69 29.13 -12.81
N PHE A 665 82.53 28.57 -12.42
CA PHE A 665 81.70 27.74 -13.29
C PHE A 665 80.91 28.55 -14.33
N SER A 666 80.51 29.78 -13.99
CA SER A 666 79.82 30.66 -14.94
C SER A 666 80.73 31.06 -16.11
N GLN A 667 82.04 31.23 -15.86
CA GLN A 667 83.04 31.58 -16.87
C GLN A 667 83.33 30.47 -17.90
N LEU A 668 83.00 29.21 -17.60
CA LEU A 668 83.17 28.07 -18.51
C LEU A 668 82.08 27.99 -19.60
N THR A 669 81.05 28.84 -19.53
CA THR A 669 79.92 28.87 -20.47
C THR A 669 79.98 30.18 -21.27
N SER A 670 80.38 30.13 -22.55
CA SER A 670 80.67 31.33 -23.36
C SER A 670 79.56 31.71 -24.35
N GLN A 671 78.28 31.59 -23.98
CA GLN A 671 77.17 32.11 -24.81
C GLN A 671 76.13 32.85 -23.96
N GLU A 672 75.79 34.08 -24.37
CA GLU A 672 74.74 34.89 -23.74
C GLU A 672 73.36 34.25 -23.97
N GLY A 673 72.65 33.94 -22.89
CA GLY A 673 71.27 33.43 -22.91
C GLY A 673 71.11 31.92 -22.74
N GLU A 674 72.17 31.12 -22.78
CA GLU A 674 72.08 29.69 -22.45
C GLU A 674 72.14 29.45 -20.92
N PRO A 675 71.39 28.46 -20.39
CA PRO A 675 71.46 28.11 -18.97
C PRO A 675 72.90 27.70 -18.60
N THR A 676 73.41 28.26 -17.49
CA THR A 676 74.75 27.94 -17.00
C THR A 676 74.90 26.43 -16.76
N TYR A 677 76.13 25.94 -16.74
CA TYR A 677 76.39 24.53 -16.39
C TYR A 677 75.71 24.11 -15.06
N MET A 678 75.69 25.00 -14.06
CA MET A 678 75.00 24.77 -12.79
C MET A 678 73.48 24.77 -12.92
N ASP A 679 72.91 25.59 -13.81
CA ASP A 679 71.48 25.59 -14.08
C ASP A 679 71.04 24.33 -14.83
N ARG A 680 71.84 23.84 -15.78
CA ARG A 680 71.61 22.53 -16.42
C ARG A 680 71.63 21.39 -15.39
N PHE A 681 72.55 21.45 -14.43
CA PHE A 681 72.61 20.47 -13.34
C PHE A 681 71.41 20.57 -12.39
N ARG A 682 70.97 21.78 -12.02
CA ARG A 682 69.74 22.00 -11.24
C ARG A 682 68.49 21.51 -11.97
N MET A 683 68.41 21.73 -13.28
CA MET A 683 67.33 21.21 -14.12
C MET A 683 67.34 19.67 -14.12
N LEU A 684 68.52 19.05 -14.25
CA LEU A 684 68.67 17.59 -14.20
C LEU A 684 68.21 17.00 -12.85
N ILE A 685 68.65 17.59 -11.72
CA ILE A 685 68.22 17.15 -10.38
C ILE A 685 66.72 17.35 -10.19
N THR A 686 66.18 18.51 -10.59
CA THR A 686 64.74 18.79 -10.53
C THR A 686 63.94 17.78 -11.34
N GLN A 687 64.41 17.43 -12.54
CA GLN A 687 63.79 16.42 -13.39
C GLN A 687 63.82 15.02 -12.71
N MET A 688 64.95 14.62 -12.15
CA MET A 688 65.04 13.36 -11.40
C MET A 688 64.11 13.36 -10.16
N GLY A 689 64.02 14.48 -9.45
CA GLY A 689 63.12 14.67 -8.31
C GLY A 689 61.64 14.60 -8.70
N ASN A 690 61.25 15.24 -9.80
CA ASN A 690 59.89 15.17 -10.36
C ASN A 690 59.51 13.74 -10.77
N ALA A 691 60.43 13.00 -11.37
CA ALA A 691 60.22 11.59 -11.75
C ALA A 691 59.99 10.70 -10.51
N LEU A 692 60.78 10.88 -9.45
CA LEU A 692 60.56 10.18 -8.17
C LEU A 692 59.26 10.62 -7.49
N GLY A 693 58.93 11.91 -7.55
CA GLY A 693 57.65 12.45 -7.09
C GLY A 693 56.46 11.80 -7.80
N PHE A 694 56.59 11.49 -9.09
CA PHE A 694 55.52 10.88 -9.87
C PHE A 694 55.23 9.46 -9.39
N VAL A 695 56.27 8.65 -9.16
CA VAL A 695 56.13 7.31 -8.57
C VAL A 695 55.53 7.37 -7.18
N ARG A 696 55.92 8.37 -6.37
CA ARG A 696 55.34 8.58 -5.04
C ARG A 696 53.84 8.91 -5.12
N SER A 697 53.44 9.86 -5.96
CA SER A 697 52.02 10.21 -6.16
C SER A 697 51.21 9.03 -6.70
N MET A 698 51.79 8.23 -7.61
CA MET A 698 51.18 6.99 -8.10
C MET A 698 50.98 5.98 -6.96
N SER A 699 51.98 5.77 -6.10
CA SER A 699 51.85 4.87 -4.95
C SER A 699 50.79 5.36 -3.95
N SER A 700 50.70 6.67 -3.70
CA SER A 700 49.64 7.26 -2.86
C SER A 700 48.25 7.05 -3.48
N GLY A 701 48.10 7.26 -4.78
CA GLY A 701 46.85 6.99 -5.50
C GLY A 701 46.44 5.52 -5.45
N ALA A 702 47.40 4.60 -5.63
CA ALA A 702 47.17 3.16 -5.52
C ALA A 702 46.71 2.74 -4.11
N ALA A 703 47.34 3.29 -3.07
CA ALA A 703 46.94 3.04 -1.69
C ALA A 703 45.51 3.53 -1.39
N ALA A 704 45.12 4.68 -1.93
CA ALA A 704 43.75 5.20 -1.81
C ALA A 704 42.73 4.29 -2.48
N VAL A 705 43.02 3.82 -3.71
CA VAL A 705 42.16 2.86 -4.43
C VAL A 705 42.08 1.53 -3.70
N ALA A 706 43.19 0.98 -3.21
CA ALA A 706 43.22 -0.28 -2.47
C ALA A 706 42.46 -0.19 -1.13
N SER A 707 42.56 0.93 -0.42
CA SER A 707 41.80 1.18 0.80
C SER A 707 40.28 1.21 0.55
N GLN A 708 39.84 1.83 -0.55
CA GLN A 708 38.44 1.83 -0.95
C GLN A 708 37.97 0.44 -1.40
N MET A 709 38.81 -0.32 -2.12
CA MET A 709 38.50 -1.70 -2.53
C MET A 709 38.31 -2.64 -1.34
N LYS A 710 39.05 -2.44 -0.24
CA LYS A 710 38.85 -3.22 1.00
C LYS A 710 37.44 -3.12 1.59
N ALA A 711 36.71 -2.02 1.36
CA ALA A 711 35.31 -1.90 1.79
C ALA A 711 34.36 -2.86 1.04
N TYR A 712 34.79 -3.38 -0.11
CA TYR A 712 34.06 -4.37 -0.90
C TYR A 712 34.52 -5.82 -0.62
N ASP A 713 35.73 -6.02 -0.09
CA ASP A 713 36.23 -7.35 0.30
C ASP A 713 35.61 -7.88 1.61
N THR A 714 35.01 -7.03 2.45
CA THR A 714 34.34 -7.44 3.69
C THR A 714 33.01 -8.19 3.49
N ILE A 715 32.61 -8.49 2.25
CA ILE A 715 31.37 -9.25 1.98
C ILE A 715 31.58 -10.77 2.12
N ALA A 716 32.83 -11.27 2.17
CA ALA A 716 33.09 -12.71 2.22
C ALA A 716 33.12 -13.33 3.63
N ASP A 717 33.50 -12.58 4.67
CA ASP A 717 33.85 -13.19 5.97
C ASP A 717 32.73 -13.16 7.04
N ASP A 718 31.59 -12.51 6.78
CA ASP A 718 30.44 -12.45 7.71
C ASP A 718 29.15 -13.05 7.13
N ILE A 719 29.27 -14.10 6.31
CA ILE A 719 28.12 -14.98 6.03
C ILE A 719 28.15 -16.12 7.07
N VAL A 720 27.58 -15.86 8.25
CA VAL A 720 27.07 -16.93 9.10
C VAL A 720 25.88 -17.54 8.36
N ILE A 721 26.15 -18.62 7.64
CA ILE A 721 25.13 -19.53 7.16
C ILE A 721 24.59 -20.22 8.40
N SER A 722 23.40 -19.82 8.86
CA SER A 722 22.64 -20.65 9.78
C SER A 722 22.23 -21.91 9.01
N GLU A 723 22.84 -23.04 9.36
CA GLU A 723 22.44 -24.36 8.90
C GLU A 723 20.97 -24.63 9.30
N SER A 724 20.06 -24.56 8.34
CA SER A 724 18.98 -25.53 8.23
C SER A 724 18.46 -25.58 6.80
N ASP A 725 18.36 -26.81 6.31
CA ASP A 725 17.79 -27.26 5.05
C ASP A 725 18.64 -27.05 3.79
N GLY A 726 19.38 -28.13 3.51
CA GLY A 726 20.25 -28.27 2.36
C GLY A 726 19.54 -28.53 1.04
N ALA A 727 20.33 -28.30 0.00
CA ALA A 727 20.22 -28.82 -1.35
C ALA A 727 19.04 -28.29 -2.20
N PHE A 728 19.33 -27.27 -3.01
CA PHE A 728 19.42 -27.35 -4.48
C PHE A 728 19.67 -25.94 -5.04
N PHE A 729 20.43 -25.85 -6.14
CA PHE A 729 20.80 -24.64 -6.93
C PHE A 729 22.05 -23.87 -6.52
N LEU A 730 23.22 -24.38 -6.96
CA LEU A 730 24.44 -23.58 -7.06
C LEU A 730 25.34 -24.05 -8.21
N ILE A 731 24.89 -23.91 -9.47
CA ILE A 731 25.78 -23.92 -10.66
C ILE A 731 25.18 -23.04 -11.77
N HIS A 732 25.36 -21.71 -11.73
CA HIS A 732 25.36 -20.89 -12.96
C HIS A 732 25.85 -19.43 -12.77
N CYS A 733 27.10 -19.22 -12.33
CA CYS A 733 27.74 -17.89 -12.47
C CYS A 733 29.28 -17.96 -12.36
N LYS A 734 29.92 -18.85 -13.11
CA LYS A 734 31.36 -18.82 -13.39
C LYS A 734 31.57 -19.22 -14.84
N LEU A 735 31.38 -18.26 -15.75
CA LEU A 735 31.89 -18.21 -17.12
C LEU A 735 31.26 -16.99 -17.79
N LEU A 736 31.88 -15.82 -17.58
CA LEU A 736 31.89 -14.65 -18.48
C LEU A 736 32.68 -13.54 -17.77
N HIS A 737 34.00 -13.72 -17.70
CA HIS A 737 34.99 -12.69 -18.00
C HIS A 737 36.38 -13.30 -18.11
#